data_AF-A0A6I8MAX2-F1
#
_entry.id   AF-A0A6I8MAX2-F1
#
_cell.length_a   1.000
_cell.length_b   1.000
_cell.length_c   1.000
_cell.angle_alpha   90.00
_cell.angle_beta   90.00
_cell.angle_gamma   90.00
#
_symmetry.space_group_name_H-M   'P 1'
#
loop_
_entity.id
_entity.type
_entity.pdbx_description
1 polymer ?
#
loop_
_entity_poly.entity_id
_entity_poly.type
_entity_poly.pdbx_seq_one_letter_code
_entity_poly.pdbx_strand_id
1 'polypeptide(L)'
;MTSSNDSTSTTAIFRQWLYNLDEDALHRVLEHRPDTTHPLPPGISSLAARLSLRASIMRALVRLNARELAVLEAASIVGAEIEPVDAPKLVELVRSYSEQNTHGTDHWIPSGSELLATIDTLRDYALLFGELAALRIAPGVMDALPAGWQLLPSAHVPNATELPEILEGLTTKQRSILRTLAHSGGTGVTKDAAIDADPTRPIPQLIALGLITRHNSHTVTLPMSVRFALSGKPAPILPLCPVAVSEETSLKQRVEAQSTAAGLEAVRLTRVLIDVLSDSPVALLKDNAVGVRPVATLSRALGVEETTLYRIIAAAMGAGLIAKGVPDPLPANDTGGNYLAPTGRADEWNAQPLSVQWAWLMLGWWEHATLNVAAIGQPDEKNKPHRLLSAATILDKLPSTRALVLRSAAAHAFPHGGDKGVLLANFGFDSPIRASRLARDVFDDITDTAQFLGILGPRWEPTTVLLLLAHKDHHEDPLGQLCEATAGLTPAESDQLIPQGDMTILAPAPLPFEVHTMMALMSDTESMGLATVFRLNSTSVRRALDAGKTDTDLVGFLKDHTIGDLPQSLVYLITDTARRHGALRGGPALSYVRCDDPALLLEVSRIEAADDLGFRIIAPTVLIAQAPLAQVLEAIRSAGFAPAAENAQGLSIDIRPHPTRVATPTMRSTAPQEDSGHIRQALLTLLRDRHTSRGETHGIEGSDAVSVLHSAMRANRQVHVGIVDKQGQALRYTVTPVTITGGHVSAVDAVSGEVIHFMLHRITEVALDSGA
;
A
#
# COMPACT_ATOMS: atom_id res chain seq x y z
N MET A 1 55.14 -27.76 -16.56
CA MET A 1 55.09 -28.67 -15.39
C MET A 1 55.78 -27.93 -14.27
N THR A 2 55.14 -27.42 -13.22
CA THR A 2 53.89 -27.77 -12.54
C THR A 2 53.30 -26.48 -11.94
N SER A 3 52.18 -26.00 -12.48
CA SER A 3 51.35 -24.96 -11.89
C SER A 3 50.39 -25.63 -10.92
N SER A 4 50.57 -25.40 -9.62
CA SER A 4 49.64 -25.83 -8.57
C SER A 4 48.32 -25.09 -8.73
N ASN A 5 47.26 -25.84 -9.05
CA ASN A 5 45.87 -25.41 -9.02
C ASN A 5 45.48 -25.08 -7.58
N ASP A 6 45.45 -23.79 -7.24
CA ASP A 6 44.94 -23.31 -5.95
C ASP A 6 43.65 -22.50 -6.18
N SER A 7 42.61 -23.18 -6.68
CA SER A 7 41.30 -22.56 -6.88
C SER A 7 40.53 -22.53 -5.55
N THR A 8 40.90 -21.62 -4.66
CA THR A 8 40.11 -21.34 -3.46
C THR A 8 38.71 -20.89 -3.89
N SER A 9 37.68 -21.67 -3.54
CA SER A 9 36.28 -21.35 -3.89
C SER A 9 35.88 -19.95 -3.37
N THR A 10 35.20 -19.15 -4.21
CA THR A 10 34.69 -17.80 -3.85
C THR A 10 33.93 -17.80 -2.51
N THR A 11 33.23 -18.89 -2.19
CA THR A 11 32.53 -19.07 -0.90
C THR A 11 33.48 -19.11 0.29
N ALA A 12 34.65 -19.73 0.16
CA ALA A 12 35.66 -19.77 1.23
C ALA A 12 36.27 -18.38 1.46
N ILE A 13 36.54 -17.63 0.38
CA ILE A 13 37.07 -16.26 0.45
C ILE A 13 36.03 -15.32 1.09
N PHE A 14 34.76 -15.45 0.72
CA PHE A 14 33.66 -14.68 1.32
C PHE A 14 33.52 -14.92 2.83
N ARG A 15 33.60 -16.18 3.27
CA ARG A 15 33.60 -16.53 4.70
C ARG A 15 34.79 -15.93 5.44
N GLN A 16 35.99 -16.00 4.85
CA GLN A 16 37.19 -15.42 5.45
C GLN A 16 37.09 -13.90 5.58
N TRP A 17 36.52 -13.23 4.58
CA TRP A 17 36.26 -11.78 4.64
C TRP A 17 35.33 -11.42 5.80
N LEU A 18 34.19 -12.11 5.96
CA LEU A 18 33.29 -11.91 7.11
C LEU A 18 33.99 -12.14 8.45
N TYR A 19 34.87 -13.14 8.53
CA TYR A 19 35.66 -13.42 9.74
C TYR A 19 36.67 -12.32 10.06
N ASN A 20 37.05 -11.50 9.08
CA ASN A 20 38.03 -10.43 9.24
C ASN A 20 37.40 -9.04 9.46
N LEU A 21 36.07 -8.89 9.31
CA LEU A 21 35.37 -7.63 9.58
C LEU A 21 35.54 -7.19 11.04
N ASP A 22 35.56 -5.88 11.27
CA ASP A 22 35.44 -5.32 12.62
C ASP A 22 33.98 -5.41 13.12
N GLU A 23 33.77 -5.02 14.38
CA GLU A 23 32.46 -5.07 15.02
C GLU A 23 31.44 -4.17 14.30
N ASP A 24 31.85 -2.96 13.93
CA ASP A 24 30.99 -1.97 13.29
C ASP A 24 30.57 -2.40 11.87
N ALA A 25 31.48 -2.95 11.06
CA ALA A 25 31.16 -3.47 9.74
C ALA A 25 30.27 -4.70 9.82
N LEU A 26 30.51 -5.59 10.78
CA LEU A 26 29.63 -6.74 10.99
C LEU A 26 28.24 -6.31 11.45
N HIS A 27 28.14 -5.29 12.31
CA HIS A 27 26.86 -4.68 12.70
C HIS A 27 26.11 -4.12 11.49
N ARG A 28 26.77 -3.33 10.64
CA ARG A 28 26.16 -2.78 9.41
C ARG A 28 25.63 -3.87 8.49
N VAL A 29 26.35 -5.01 8.36
CA VAL A 29 25.85 -6.17 7.60
C VAL A 29 24.55 -6.72 8.18
N LEU A 30 24.46 -6.85 9.50
CA LEU A 30 23.25 -7.35 10.16
C LEU A 30 22.08 -6.36 10.08
N GLU A 31 22.34 -5.06 10.16
CA GLU A 31 21.32 -4.01 9.98
C GLU A 31 20.73 -4.01 8.56
N HIS A 32 21.57 -4.19 7.54
CA HIS A 32 21.11 -4.25 6.15
C HIS A 32 20.47 -5.60 5.79
N ARG A 33 20.81 -6.67 6.53
CA ARG A 33 20.36 -8.07 6.30
C ARG A 33 19.71 -8.69 7.55
N PRO A 34 18.67 -8.06 8.15
CA PRO A 34 18.11 -8.50 9.44
C PRO A 34 17.42 -9.87 9.33
N ASP A 35 16.99 -10.27 8.12
CA ASP A 35 16.44 -11.60 7.85
C ASP A 35 17.40 -12.75 8.17
N THR A 36 18.71 -12.49 8.16
CA THR A 36 19.73 -13.48 8.50
C THR A 36 19.88 -13.74 10.01
N THR A 37 19.27 -12.88 10.83
CA THR A 37 19.34 -12.95 12.29
C THR A 37 18.25 -13.82 12.91
N HIS A 38 17.24 -14.28 12.16
CA HIS A 38 16.13 -15.08 12.68
C HIS A 38 16.14 -16.52 12.12
N PRO A 39 16.34 -17.57 12.96
CA PRO A 39 16.80 -17.53 14.35
C PRO A 39 18.25 -17.04 14.47
N LEU A 40 18.80 -16.76 15.65
CA LEU A 40 20.17 -16.23 15.77
C LEU A 40 21.20 -17.12 15.04
N PRO A 41 22.16 -16.55 14.29
CA PRO A 41 23.22 -17.34 13.65
C PRO A 41 24.20 -17.85 14.71
N PRO A 42 24.51 -19.16 14.76
CA PRO A 42 25.42 -19.71 15.77
C PRO A 42 26.89 -19.31 15.57
N GLY A 43 27.27 -18.81 14.39
CA GLY A 43 28.65 -18.43 14.07
C GLY A 43 28.80 -17.87 12.64
N ILE A 44 29.99 -17.37 12.31
CA ILE A 44 30.26 -16.69 11.02
C ILE A 44 30.01 -17.62 9.82
N SER A 45 30.33 -18.90 9.92
CA SER A 45 30.05 -19.89 8.86
C SER A 45 28.55 -20.01 8.57
N SER A 46 27.71 -20.04 9.60
CA SER A 46 26.25 -20.07 9.42
C SER A 46 25.73 -18.74 8.88
N LEU A 47 26.30 -17.60 9.28
CA LEU A 47 25.94 -16.30 8.74
C LEU A 47 26.25 -16.22 7.24
N ALA A 48 27.46 -16.64 6.83
CA ALA A 48 27.88 -16.66 5.43
C ALA A 48 26.94 -17.51 4.55
N ALA A 49 26.56 -18.69 5.05
CA ALA A 49 25.60 -19.56 4.37
C ALA A 49 24.22 -18.89 4.22
N ARG A 50 23.73 -18.19 5.24
CA ARG A 50 22.44 -17.48 5.22
C ARG A 50 22.46 -16.26 4.29
N LEU A 51 23.54 -15.48 4.30
CA LEU A 51 23.74 -14.35 3.40
C LEU A 51 23.76 -14.78 1.93
N SER A 52 24.23 -16.01 1.66
CA SER A 52 24.28 -16.62 0.33
C SER A 52 22.94 -17.26 -0.10
N LEU A 53 21.93 -17.31 0.78
CA LEU A 53 20.62 -17.85 0.40
C LEU A 53 19.92 -16.91 -0.57
N ARG A 54 19.40 -17.47 -1.67
CA ARG A 54 18.64 -16.72 -2.68
C ARG A 54 17.56 -15.82 -2.07
N ALA A 55 16.82 -16.31 -1.06
CA ALA A 55 15.77 -15.54 -0.41
C ALA A 55 16.31 -14.29 0.33
N SER A 56 17.48 -14.38 0.96
CA SER A 56 18.13 -13.26 1.65
C SER A 56 18.70 -12.26 0.65
N ILE A 57 19.40 -12.76 -0.38
CA ILE A 57 19.93 -11.94 -1.47
C ILE A 57 18.80 -11.15 -2.14
N MET A 58 17.67 -11.81 -2.45
CA MET A 58 16.51 -11.14 -3.04
C MET A 58 15.93 -10.03 -2.18
N ARG A 59 15.93 -10.17 -0.85
CA ARG A 59 15.48 -9.11 0.06
C ARG A 59 16.42 -7.91 0.02
N ALA A 60 17.73 -8.16 -0.06
CA ALA A 60 18.74 -7.12 -0.21
C ALA A 60 18.65 -6.41 -1.56
N LEU A 61 18.65 -7.15 -2.67
CA LEU A 61 18.61 -6.59 -4.03
C LEU A 61 17.37 -5.71 -4.27
N VAL A 62 16.22 -6.06 -3.68
CA VAL A 62 14.99 -5.27 -3.81
C VAL A 62 15.04 -3.94 -3.03
N ARG A 63 15.98 -3.79 -2.07
CA ARG A 63 16.23 -2.54 -1.33
C ARG A 63 17.25 -1.63 -2.03
N LEU A 64 17.95 -2.12 -3.04
CA LEU A 64 18.98 -1.34 -3.74
C LEU A 64 18.37 -0.36 -4.75
N ASN A 65 19.00 0.80 -4.88
CA ASN A 65 18.70 1.79 -5.92
C ASN A 65 19.35 1.40 -7.27
N ALA A 66 19.02 2.14 -8.33
CA ALA A 66 19.49 1.87 -9.69
C ALA A 66 21.01 2.02 -9.83
N ARG A 67 21.62 2.95 -9.10
CA ARG A 67 23.07 3.16 -9.10
C ARG A 67 23.81 1.96 -8.50
N GLU A 68 23.34 1.48 -7.36
CA GLU A 68 23.86 0.29 -6.68
C GLU A 68 23.77 -0.97 -7.57
N LEU A 69 22.62 -1.17 -8.22
CA LEU A 69 22.46 -2.27 -9.16
C LEU A 69 23.33 -2.11 -10.41
N ALA A 70 23.55 -0.89 -10.90
CA ALA A 70 24.45 -0.63 -12.02
C ALA A 70 25.92 -0.91 -11.66
N VAL A 71 26.35 -0.62 -10.42
CA VAL A 71 27.69 -0.98 -9.95
C VAL A 71 27.84 -2.51 -9.82
N LEU A 72 26.83 -3.23 -9.33
CA LEU A 72 26.84 -4.70 -9.32
C LEU A 72 26.90 -5.28 -10.74
N GLU A 73 26.12 -4.74 -11.67
CA GLU A 73 26.15 -5.14 -13.07
C GLU A 73 27.51 -4.86 -13.72
N ALA A 74 28.08 -3.67 -13.48
CA ALA A 74 29.43 -3.31 -13.92
C ALA A 74 30.48 -4.29 -13.39
N ALA A 75 30.40 -4.67 -12.11
CA ALA A 75 31.29 -5.65 -11.50
C ALA A 75 31.17 -7.03 -12.15
N SER A 76 29.96 -7.47 -12.50
CA SER A 76 29.75 -8.74 -13.21
C SER A 76 30.32 -8.68 -14.64
N ILE A 77 30.12 -7.58 -15.37
CA ILE A 77 30.65 -7.37 -16.73
C ILE A 77 32.18 -7.51 -16.78
N VAL A 78 32.89 -7.01 -15.75
CA VAL A 78 34.36 -7.09 -15.68
C VAL A 78 34.87 -8.36 -15.00
N GLY A 79 33.99 -9.30 -14.63
CA GLY A 79 34.36 -10.63 -14.15
C GLY A 79 34.56 -10.77 -12.65
N ALA A 80 34.01 -9.85 -11.82
CA ALA A 80 34.20 -9.85 -10.37
C ALA A 80 33.64 -11.09 -9.63
N GLU A 81 32.89 -11.95 -10.31
CA GLU A 81 32.44 -13.25 -9.78
C GLU A 81 33.58 -14.29 -9.71
N ILE A 82 34.58 -14.14 -10.57
CA ILE A 82 35.67 -15.13 -10.78
C ILE A 82 37.00 -14.54 -10.32
N GLU A 83 37.30 -13.29 -10.67
CA GLU A 83 38.56 -12.61 -10.40
C GLU A 83 38.35 -11.34 -9.56
N PRO A 84 39.32 -10.92 -8.74
CA PRO A 84 39.20 -9.67 -7.99
C PRO A 84 39.35 -8.47 -8.92
N VAL A 85 38.62 -7.38 -8.63
CA VAL A 85 38.57 -6.19 -9.49
C VAL A 85 38.78 -4.91 -8.68
N ASP A 86 39.50 -3.96 -9.27
CA ASP A 86 39.75 -2.63 -8.71
C ASP A 86 38.51 -1.72 -8.77
N ALA A 87 38.20 -1.03 -7.67
CA ALA A 87 37.12 -0.06 -7.59
C ALA A 87 37.21 1.07 -8.65
N PRO A 88 38.39 1.67 -8.94
CA PRO A 88 38.53 2.65 -10.02
C PRO A 88 38.03 2.16 -11.39
N LYS A 89 38.24 0.87 -11.72
CA LYS A 89 37.79 0.28 -12.99
C LYS A 89 36.27 0.21 -13.05
N LEU A 90 35.61 -0.08 -11.93
CA LEU A 90 34.14 -0.08 -11.84
C LEU A 90 33.58 1.34 -12.00
N VAL A 91 34.20 2.32 -11.33
CA VAL A 91 33.81 3.74 -11.40
C VAL A 91 33.93 4.26 -12.84
N GLU A 92 35.05 3.99 -13.51
CA GLU A 92 35.28 4.39 -14.89
C GLU A 92 34.25 3.76 -15.84
N LEU A 93 33.95 2.47 -15.68
CA LEU A 93 32.99 1.78 -16.50
C LEU A 93 31.59 2.41 -16.39
N VAL A 94 31.05 2.56 -15.17
CA VAL A 94 29.72 3.14 -14.96
C VAL A 94 29.64 4.58 -15.51
N ARG A 95 30.69 5.39 -15.28
CA ARG A 95 30.74 6.77 -15.78
C ARG A 95 30.78 6.83 -17.30
N SER A 96 31.61 6.01 -17.94
CA SER A 96 31.70 5.94 -19.41
C SER A 96 30.36 5.59 -20.04
N TYR A 97 29.58 4.70 -19.41
CA TYR A 97 28.23 4.37 -19.86
C TYR A 97 27.26 5.54 -19.70
N SER A 98 27.29 6.23 -18.56
CA SER A 98 26.45 7.40 -18.33
C SER A 98 26.73 8.54 -19.33
N GLU A 99 28.01 8.74 -19.69
CA GLU A 99 28.42 9.74 -20.69
C GLU A 99 27.89 9.42 -22.10
N GLN A 100 27.92 8.15 -22.50
CA GLN A 100 27.53 7.71 -23.85
C GLN A 100 26.01 7.69 -24.09
N ASN A 101 25.19 7.62 -23.03
CA ASN A 101 23.74 7.45 -23.14
C ASN A 101 22.95 8.76 -22.94
N THR A 102 23.57 9.91 -23.21
CA THR A 102 22.99 11.26 -23.11
C THR A 102 22.10 11.58 -24.32
N HIS A 103 21.06 10.75 -24.55
CA HIS A 103 20.04 11.04 -25.56
C HIS A 103 19.05 12.12 -25.05
N GLY A 104 19.46 13.39 -25.14
CA GLY A 104 18.52 14.51 -25.30
C GLY A 104 17.94 15.15 -24.04
N THR A 105 18.33 14.75 -22.84
CA THR A 105 17.97 15.45 -21.59
C THR A 105 19.22 15.66 -20.75
N ASP A 106 19.41 16.87 -20.20
CA ASP A 106 20.43 17.17 -19.18
C ASP A 106 20.23 16.23 -18.00
N HIS A 107 20.92 15.09 -17.95
CA HIS A 107 20.78 14.10 -16.88
C HIS A 107 22.13 13.84 -16.21
N TRP A 108 22.05 13.81 -14.90
CA TRP A 108 23.13 13.81 -13.93
C TRP A 108 24.00 12.56 -14.05
N ILE A 109 25.28 12.74 -14.36
CA ILE A 109 26.28 11.66 -14.34
C ILE A 109 26.72 11.48 -12.88
N PRO A 110 26.67 10.25 -12.32
CA PRO A 110 27.12 10.03 -10.96
C PRO A 110 28.61 10.37 -10.83
N SER A 111 28.96 11.12 -9.78
CA SER A 111 30.33 11.48 -9.48
C SER A 111 31.14 10.26 -9.03
N GLY A 112 32.47 10.31 -9.21
CA GLY A 112 33.36 9.23 -8.78
C GLY A 112 33.25 8.94 -7.27
N SER A 113 33.07 9.98 -6.44
CA SER A 113 32.86 9.84 -5.00
C SER A 113 31.54 9.17 -4.66
N GLU A 114 30.45 9.46 -5.38
CA GLU A 114 29.17 8.78 -5.18
C GLU A 114 29.26 7.29 -5.54
N LEU A 115 29.98 6.94 -6.59
CA LEU A 115 30.18 5.56 -7.00
C LEU A 115 31.07 4.78 -6.01
N LEU A 116 32.09 5.42 -5.44
CA LEU A 116 32.89 4.82 -4.35
C LEU A 116 32.04 4.59 -3.09
N ALA A 117 31.23 5.57 -2.69
CA ALA A 117 30.29 5.40 -1.57
C ALA A 117 29.28 4.27 -1.84
N THR A 118 28.82 4.15 -3.09
CA THR A 118 27.95 3.06 -3.54
C THR A 118 28.61 1.68 -3.37
N ILE A 119 29.90 1.55 -3.68
CA ILE A 119 30.65 0.31 -3.46
C ILE A 119 30.70 -0.03 -1.97
N ASP A 120 30.92 0.95 -1.09
CA ASP A 120 30.91 0.72 0.36
C ASP A 120 29.52 0.30 0.86
N THR A 121 28.44 0.92 0.37
CA THR A 121 27.07 0.47 0.65
C THR A 121 26.85 -0.98 0.22
N LEU A 122 27.29 -1.39 -0.98
CA LEU A 122 27.19 -2.78 -1.43
C LEU A 122 28.01 -3.76 -0.57
N ARG A 123 29.11 -3.29 0.04
CA ARG A 123 29.90 -4.05 1.04
C ARG A 123 29.14 -4.17 2.36
N ASP A 124 28.47 -3.11 2.81
CA ASP A 124 27.60 -3.15 3.98
C ASP A 124 26.40 -4.09 3.78
N TYR A 125 25.87 -4.26 2.56
CA TYR A 125 24.88 -5.29 2.24
C TYR A 125 25.45 -6.72 2.11
N ALA A 126 26.78 -6.87 2.16
CA ALA A 126 27.53 -8.09 1.84
C ALA A 126 27.19 -8.67 0.44
N LEU A 127 26.95 -7.79 -0.54
CA LEU A 127 26.71 -8.16 -1.94
C LEU A 127 27.99 -8.01 -2.79
N LEU A 128 28.82 -7.03 -2.44
CA LEU A 128 30.24 -6.97 -2.81
C LEU A 128 31.08 -7.26 -1.56
N PHE A 129 32.27 -7.82 -1.74
CA PHE A 129 33.20 -8.06 -0.64
C PHE A 129 34.66 -7.90 -1.07
N GLY A 130 35.55 -7.77 -0.10
CA GLY A 130 36.98 -7.54 -0.32
C GLY A 130 37.44 -6.12 0.00
N GLU A 131 38.69 -5.83 -0.37
CA GLU A 131 39.29 -4.50 -0.33
C GLU A 131 39.01 -3.75 -1.63
N LEU A 132 39.15 -2.41 -1.64
CA LEU A 132 38.86 -1.60 -2.83
C LEU A 132 39.75 -1.92 -4.04
N ALA A 133 40.93 -2.52 -3.83
CA ALA A 133 41.82 -3.00 -4.89
C ALA A 133 41.55 -4.46 -5.29
N ALA A 134 40.59 -5.14 -4.65
CA ALA A 134 40.34 -6.57 -4.86
C ALA A 134 38.89 -6.94 -4.54
N LEU A 135 37.94 -6.25 -5.18
CA LEU A 135 36.50 -6.47 -4.99
C LEU A 135 36.02 -7.71 -5.73
N ARG A 136 35.09 -8.44 -5.11
CA ARG A 136 34.39 -9.59 -5.69
C ARG A 136 32.90 -9.54 -5.42
N ILE A 137 32.11 -10.17 -6.27
CA ILE A 137 30.67 -10.35 -6.07
C ILE A 137 30.43 -11.56 -5.15
N ALA A 138 29.55 -11.40 -4.15
CA ALA A 138 29.20 -12.47 -3.24
C ALA A 138 28.48 -13.63 -3.97
N PRO A 139 28.64 -14.90 -3.51
CA PRO A 139 28.07 -16.06 -4.20
C PRO A 139 26.55 -15.97 -4.39
N GLY A 140 26.07 -16.21 -5.63
CA GLY A 140 24.65 -16.29 -5.97
C GLY A 140 23.93 -14.94 -6.13
N VAL A 141 24.65 -13.81 -6.07
CA VAL A 141 24.06 -12.47 -6.21
C VAL A 141 23.47 -12.24 -7.60
N MET A 142 24.24 -12.49 -8.66
CA MET A 142 23.77 -12.24 -10.03
C MET A 142 22.65 -13.21 -10.45
N ASP A 143 22.69 -14.46 -9.97
CA ASP A 143 21.63 -15.45 -10.19
C ASP A 143 20.30 -15.05 -9.56
N ALA A 144 20.33 -14.26 -8.48
CA ALA A 144 19.13 -13.84 -7.78
C ALA A 144 18.34 -12.77 -8.55
N LEU A 145 19.00 -11.94 -9.37
CA LEU A 145 18.34 -10.87 -10.12
C LEU A 145 17.21 -11.38 -11.04
N PRO A 146 16.23 -10.53 -11.39
CA PRO A 146 15.22 -10.89 -12.37
C PRO A 146 15.83 -11.36 -13.69
N ALA A 147 15.22 -12.34 -14.34
CA ALA A 147 15.69 -12.80 -15.65
C ALA A 147 15.72 -11.64 -16.67
N GLY A 148 16.84 -11.53 -17.39
CA GLY A 148 17.07 -10.47 -18.35
C GLY A 148 17.27 -9.09 -17.74
N TRP A 149 17.60 -9.00 -16.44
CA TRP A 149 17.95 -7.76 -15.79
C TRP A 149 19.11 -7.07 -16.50
N GLN A 150 18.93 -5.78 -16.78
CA GLN A 150 19.92 -4.96 -17.45
C GLN A 150 19.62 -3.48 -17.22
N LEU A 151 20.57 -2.74 -16.66
CA LEU A 151 20.57 -1.29 -16.55
C LEU A 151 21.64 -0.69 -17.47
N LEU A 152 22.81 -1.32 -17.53
CA LEU A 152 23.89 -0.89 -18.41
C LEU A 152 23.67 -1.44 -19.82
N PRO A 153 23.66 -0.59 -20.86
CA PRO A 153 23.48 -1.06 -22.23
C PRO A 153 24.62 -2.02 -22.60
N SER A 154 24.27 -3.20 -23.10
CA SER A 154 25.23 -4.12 -23.70
C SER A 154 25.40 -3.70 -25.15
N ALA A 155 26.65 -3.65 -25.62
CA ALA A 155 26.98 -3.28 -27.01
C ALA A 155 26.23 -4.11 -28.08
N HIS A 156 25.67 -5.26 -27.68
CA HIS A 156 24.97 -6.17 -28.57
C HIS A 156 23.45 -6.01 -28.54
N VAL A 157 22.85 -5.29 -27.57
CA VAL A 157 21.39 -5.15 -27.45
C VAL A 157 20.92 -3.89 -28.20
N PRO A 158 19.93 -3.98 -29.10
CA PRO A 158 19.42 -2.82 -29.82
C PRO A 158 18.84 -1.75 -28.89
N ASN A 159 19.03 -0.48 -29.26
CA ASN A 159 18.42 0.63 -28.53
C ASN A 159 16.89 0.69 -28.76
N ALA A 160 16.18 1.46 -27.93
CA ALA A 160 14.72 1.55 -27.98
C ALA A 160 14.16 2.06 -29.32
N THR A 161 14.95 2.80 -30.09
CA THR A 161 14.58 3.42 -31.36
C THR A 161 14.66 2.43 -32.53
N GLU A 162 15.68 1.56 -32.53
CA GLU A 162 15.92 0.53 -33.56
C GLU A 162 15.08 -0.73 -33.35
N LEU A 163 14.74 -1.01 -32.09
CA LEU A 163 14.07 -2.25 -31.69
C LEU A 163 12.72 -2.51 -32.41
N PRO A 164 11.83 -1.51 -32.63
CA PRO A 164 10.59 -1.74 -33.38
C PRO A 164 10.83 -2.25 -34.80
N GLU A 165 11.76 -1.62 -35.54
CA GLU A 165 12.08 -2.01 -36.92
C GLU A 165 12.66 -3.42 -36.99
N ILE A 166 13.56 -3.77 -36.05
CA ILE A 166 14.14 -5.11 -35.97
C ILE A 166 13.06 -6.16 -35.68
N LEU A 167 12.11 -5.88 -34.78
CA LEU A 167 11.00 -6.78 -34.46
C LEU A 167 10.03 -6.99 -35.64
N GLU A 168 9.85 -5.98 -36.49
CA GLU A 168 9.07 -6.05 -37.73
C GLU A 168 9.75 -6.92 -38.80
N GLY A 169 11.09 -6.95 -38.83
CA GLY A 169 11.88 -7.77 -39.76
C GLY A 169 11.94 -9.27 -39.42
N LEU A 170 11.42 -9.71 -38.26
CA LEU A 170 11.57 -11.09 -37.80
C LEU A 170 10.68 -12.11 -38.53
N THR A 171 11.23 -13.30 -38.75
CA THR A 171 10.50 -14.47 -39.25
C THR A 171 9.47 -14.98 -38.23
N THR A 172 8.45 -15.72 -38.69
CA THR A 172 7.42 -16.32 -37.82
C THR A 172 8.01 -17.21 -36.73
N LYS A 173 9.06 -17.99 -37.06
CA LYS A 173 9.75 -18.86 -36.08
C LYS A 173 10.46 -18.04 -35.00
N GLN A 174 11.19 -16.99 -35.37
CA GLN A 174 11.87 -16.10 -34.43
C GLN A 174 10.88 -15.40 -33.49
N ARG A 175 9.76 -14.86 -34.03
CA ARG A 175 8.70 -14.26 -33.22
C ARG A 175 8.06 -15.25 -32.25
N SER A 176 7.84 -16.50 -32.69
CA SER A 176 7.31 -17.55 -31.82
C SER A 176 8.25 -17.82 -30.64
N ILE A 177 9.56 -17.92 -30.89
CA ILE A 177 10.56 -18.14 -29.82
C ILE A 177 10.55 -16.98 -28.82
N LEU A 178 10.57 -15.74 -29.31
CA LEU A 178 10.53 -14.55 -28.45
C LEU A 178 9.25 -14.48 -27.60
N ARG A 179 8.09 -14.82 -28.19
CA ARG A 179 6.83 -14.92 -27.44
C ARG A 179 6.90 -16.02 -26.40
N THR A 180 7.39 -17.22 -26.74
CA THR A 180 7.53 -18.32 -25.77
C THR A 180 8.42 -17.90 -24.60
N LEU A 181 9.58 -17.29 -24.86
CA LEU A 181 10.47 -16.78 -23.83
C LEU A 181 9.80 -15.71 -22.96
N ALA A 182 9.06 -14.77 -23.56
CA ALA A 182 8.34 -13.74 -22.82
C ALA A 182 7.28 -14.34 -21.87
N HIS A 183 6.57 -15.40 -22.29
CA HIS A 183 5.57 -16.10 -21.47
C HIS A 183 6.20 -17.03 -20.42
N SER A 184 7.39 -17.59 -20.68
CA SER A 184 8.10 -18.50 -19.76
C SER A 184 8.97 -17.79 -18.72
N GLY A 185 8.83 -16.47 -18.55
CA GLY A 185 9.58 -15.70 -17.56
C GLY A 185 10.93 -15.17 -18.05
N GLY A 186 11.20 -15.22 -19.36
CA GLY A 186 12.37 -14.61 -19.99
C GLY A 186 13.61 -15.49 -20.03
N THR A 187 13.51 -16.77 -19.67
CA THR A 187 14.61 -17.75 -19.78
C THR A 187 14.19 -18.95 -20.63
N GLY A 188 15.15 -19.52 -21.35
CA GLY A 188 14.95 -20.73 -22.14
C GLY A 188 16.20 -21.59 -22.18
N VAL A 189 16.00 -22.91 -22.11
CA VAL A 189 17.07 -23.91 -22.20
C VAL A 189 17.10 -24.49 -23.61
N THR A 190 18.27 -24.45 -24.24
CA THR A 190 18.47 -24.91 -25.62
C THR A 190 19.95 -25.19 -25.91
N LYS A 191 20.22 -26.25 -26.68
CA LYS A 191 21.58 -26.58 -27.16
C LYS A 191 22.08 -25.55 -28.19
N ASP A 192 21.17 -24.83 -28.83
CA ASP A 192 21.50 -23.78 -29.81
C ASP A 192 22.02 -22.49 -29.14
N ALA A 193 22.12 -22.48 -27.80
CA ALA A 193 22.78 -21.43 -27.05
C ALA A 193 24.31 -21.57 -27.06
N ALA A 194 24.88 -22.68 -27.51
CA ALA A 194 26.33 -22.87 -27.53
C ALA A 194 27.04 -21.87 -28.46
N ILE A 195 28.33 -21.60 -28.22
CA ILE A 195 29.13 -20.66 -29.04
C ILE A 195 29.32 -21.20 -30.45
N ASP A 196 29.45 -22.52 -30.57
CA ASP A 196 29.65 -23.31 -31.78
C ASP A 196 28.33 -23.79 -32.43
N ALA A 197 27.18 -23.30 -31.96
CA ALA A 197 25.89 -23.61 -32.57
C ALA A 197 25.79 -23.09 -34.02
N ASP A 198 25.09 -23.84 -34.87
CA ASP A 198 24.92 -23.51 -36.29
C ASP A 198 24.29 -22.10 -36.47
N PRO A 199 25.01 -21.13 -37.08
CA PRO A 199 24.58 -19.74 -37.18
C PRO A 199 23.32 -19.54 -38.03
N THR A 200 22.92 -20.54 -38.81
CA THR A 200 21.68 -20.50 -39.61
C THR A 200 20.42 -20.77 -38.79
N ARG A 201 20.58 -21.26 -37.55
CA ARG A 201 19.45 -21.55 -36.66
C ARG A 201 18.85 -20.26 -36.06
N PRO A 202 17.55 -20.27 -35.71
CA PRO A 202 16.87 -19.07 -35.20
C PRO A 202 17.49 -18.48 -33.93
N ILE A 203 18.00 -19.30 -33.01
CA ILE A 203 18.55 -18.83 -31.72
C ILE A 203 19.88 -18.09 -31.91
N PRO A 204 20.90 -18.64 -32.61
CA PRO A 204 22.11 -17.90 -32.96
C PRO A 204 21.83 -16.59 -33.72
N GLN A 205 20.85 -16.58 -34.63
CA GLN A 205 20.43 -15.34 -35.31
C GLN A 205 19.84 -14.30 -34.36
N LEU A 206 18.98 -14.72 -33.42
CA LEU A 206 18.42 -13.83 -32.40
C LEU A 206 19.50 -13.31 -31.43
N ILE A 207 20.53 -14.12 -31.13
CA ILE A 207 21.71 -13.69 -30.34
C ILE A 207 22.50 -12.64 -31.13
N ALA A 208 22.75 -12.87 -32.43
CA ALA A 208 23.49 -11.95 -33.28
C ALA A 208 22.77 -10.61 -33.48
N LEU A 209 21.43 -10.62 -33.49
CA LEU A 209 20.58 -9.43 -33.51
C LEU A 209 20.42 -8.76 -32.13
N GLY A 210 20.97 -9.36 -31.07
CA GLY A 210 20.86 -8.80 -29.72
C GLY A 210 19.51 -8.92 -29.04
N LEU A 211 18.58 -9.66 -29.65
CA LEU A 211 17.22 -9.82 -29.14
C LEU A 211 17.13 -10.84 -28.01
N ILE A 212 18.12 -11.73 -27.90
CA ILE A 212 18.32 -12.62 -26.76
C ILE A 212 19.81 -12.64 -26.38
N THR A 213 20.10 -12.82 -25.10
CA THR A 213 21.46 -12.91 -24.59
C THR A 213 21.79 -14.34 -24.19
N ARG A 214 23.04 -14.76 -24.44
CA ARG A 214 23.56 -16.05 -24.01
C ARG A 214 23.96 -15.94 -22.53
N HIS A 215 23.31 -16.72 -21.67
CA HIS A 215 23.69 -16.81 -20.26
C HIS A 215 24.74 -17.91 -20.03
N ASN A 216 24.58 -19.06 -20.70
CA ASN A 216 25.61 -20.10 -20.78
C ASN A 216 25.42 -20.92 -22.06
N SER A 217 26.18 -22.03 -22.24
CA SER A 217 26.11 -22.87 -23.43
C SER A 217 24.76 -23.56 -23.67
N HIS A 218 23.86 -23.55 -22.68
CA HIS A 218 22.56 -24.20 -22.74
C HIS A 218 21.39 -23.27 -22.39
N THR A 219 21.64 -22.01 -22.04
CA THR A 219 20.62 -21.11 -21.52
C THR A 219 20.70 -19.76 -22.21
N VAL A 220 19.54 -19.30 -22.69
CA VAL A 220 19.33 -17.95 -23.23
C VAL A 220 18.37 -17.17 -22.34
N THR A 221 18.59 -15.86 -22.30
CA THR A 221 17.79 -14.89 -21.55
C THR A 221 17.23 -13.84 -22.50
N LEU A 222 16.01 -13.38 -22.24
CA LEU A 222 15.36 -12.30 -22.96
C LEU A 222 15.65 -10.98 -22.25
N PRO A 223 16.38 -10.02 -22.87
CA PRO A 223 16.66 -8.71 -22.28
C PRO A 223 15.39 -7.97 -21.89
N MET A 224 15.49 -7.15 -20.83
CA MET A 224 14.35 -6.38 -20.31
C MET A 224 13.70 -5.49 -21.39
N SER A 225 14.51 -4.73 -22.15
CA SER A 225 14.03 -3.83 -23.20
C SER A 225 13.21 -4.57 -24.27
N VAL A 226 13.72 -5.71 -24.74
CA VAL A 226 13.06 -6.59 -25.71
C VAL A 226 11.75 -7.15 -25.15
N ARG A 227 11.74 -7.57 -23.88
CA ARG A 227 10.54 -8.08 -23.22
C ARG A 227 9.41 -7.03 -23.16
N PHE A 228 9.75 -5.78 -22.83
CA PHE A 228 8.76 -4.69 -22.79
C PHE A 228 8.25 -4.35 -24.20
N ALA A 229 9.14 -4.27 -25.19
CA ALA A 229 8.76 -4.04 -26.59
C ALA A 229 7.83 -5.14 -27.13
N LEU A 230 8.10 -6.42 -26.84
CA LEU A 230 7.23 -7.54 -27.21
C LEU A 230 5.85 -7.49 -26.56
N SER A 231 5.75 -6.86 -25.39
CA SER A 231 4.50 -6.70 -24.64
C SER A 231 3.69 -5.49 -25.10
N GLY A 232 4.23 -4.66 -26.00
CA GLY A 232 3.64 -3.37 -26.40
C GLY A 232 3.58 -2.35 -25.25
N LYS A 233 4.39 -2.56 -24.20
CA LYS A 233 4.43 -1.70 -23.01
C LYS A 233 5.71 -0.85 -23.05
N PRO A 234 5.67 0.41 -22.60
CA PRO A 234 6.89 1.20 -22.47
C PRO A 234 7.86 0.55 -21.49
N ALA A 235 9.15 0.62 -21.78
CA ALA A 235 10.19 0.18 -20.85
C ALA A 235 10.19 1.06 -19.60
N PRO A 236 10.57 0.51 -18.42
CA PRO A 236 10.66 1.29 -17.20
C PRO A 236 11.78 2.33 -17.32
N ILE A 237 11.53 3.52 -16.77
CA ILE A 237 12.53 4.61 -16.69
C ILE A 237 13.37 4.37 -15.44
N LEU A 238 14.63 3.97 -15.60
CA LEU A 238 15.53 3.57 -14.50
C LEU A 238 16.82 4.41 -14.51
N PRO A 239 16.78 5.70 -14.13
CA PRO A 239 17.96 6.56 -14.17
C PRO A 239 18.94 6.19 -13.05
N LEU A 240 20.24 6.41 -13.26
CA LEU A 240 21.29 6.12 -12.26
C LEU A 240 21.49 7.23 -11.22
N CYS A 241 20.79 8.34 -11.39
CA CYS A 241 20.73 9.46 -10.46
C CYS A 241 19.28 9.93 -10.36
N PRO A 242 18.87 10.47 -9.20
CA PRO A 242 17.57 11.10 -9.07
C PRO A 242 17.53 12.37 -9.91
N VAL A 243 16.32 12.76 -10.32
CA VAL A 243 16.06 14.03 -10.99
C VAL A 243 16.07 15.13 -9.91
N ALA A 244 17.11 15.95 -9.90
CA ALA A 244 17.30 17.03 -8.92
C ALA A 244 16.93 18.40 -9.50
N VAL A 245 16.28 19.26 -8.70
CA VAL A 245 15.99 20.67 -9.05
C VAL A 245 16.12 21.58 -7.83
N SER A 246 16.41 22.86 -8.08
CA SER A 246 16.54 23.92 -7.08
C SER A 246 15.19 24.25 -6.41
N GLU A 247 15.20 24.42 -5.09
CA GLU A 247 14.02 24.79 -4.29
C GLU A 247 13.73 26.30 -4.36
N GLU A 248 12.53 26.72 -4.75
CA GLU A 248 12.00 28.06 -4.43
C GLU A 248 10.98 27.99 -3.30
N THR A 249 11.27 28.69 -2.19
CA THR A 249 10.45 28.68 -0.96
C THR A 249 9.04 29.27 -1.14
N SER A 250 8.85 30.20 -2.08
CA SER A 250 7.59 30.95 -2.25
C SER A 250 6.43 30.12 -2.85
N LEU A 251 6.75 29.03 -3.56
CA LEU A 251 5.76 28.15 -4.16
C LEU A 251 5.21 27.13 -3.16
N LYS A 252 5.98 26.80 -2.10
CA LYS A 252 5.60 25.80 -1.09
C LYS A 252 4.29 26.14 -0.39
N GLN A 253 4.10 27.39 0.06
CA GLN A 253 2.88 27.81 0.76
C GLN A 253 1.62 27.71 -0.13
N ARG A 254 1.74 28.00 -1.43
CA ARG A 254 0.62 27.88 -2.37
C ARG A 254 0.25 26.43 -2.63
N VAL A 255 1.25 25.57 -2.80
CA VAL A 255 1.07 24.12 -2.94
C VAL A 255 0.35 23.56 -1.72
N GLU A 256 0.77 23.93 -0.50
CA GLU A 256 0.10 23.49 0.73
C GLU A 256 -1.37 23.93 0.75
N ALA A 257 -1.67 25.21 0.51
CA ALA A 257 -3.05 25.71 0.54
C ALA A 257 -3.96 24.99 -0.48
N GLN A 258 -3.47 24.74 -1.69
CA GLN A 258 -4.23 24.01 -2.73
C GLN A 258 -4.41 22.53 -2.39
N SER A 259 -3.40 21.90 -1.79
CA SER A 259 -3.45 20.49 -1.37
C SER A 259 -4.42 20.30 -0.20
N THR A 260 -4.41 21.23 0.77
CA THR A 260 -5.38 21.26 1.86
C THR A 260 -6.81 21.39 1.32
N ALA A 261 -7.04 22.28 0.35
CA ALA A 261 -8.36 22.41 -0.26
C ALA A 261 -8.83 21.12 -0.95
N ALA A 262 -7.94 20.41 -1.65
CA ALA A 262 -8.26 19.11 -2.26
C ALA A 262 -8.59 18.04 -1.21
N GLY A 263 -7.80 17.96 -0.13
CA GLY A 263 -8.05 17.05 0.98
C GLY A 263 -9.39 17.30 1.69
N LEU A 264 -9.73 18.57 1.93
CA LEU A 264 -11.02 18.96 2.51
C LEU A 264 -12.21 18.65 1.58
N GLU A 265 -12.02 18.74 0.27
CA GLU A 265 -13.04 18.30 -0.69
C GLU A 265 -13.25 16.78 -0.64
N ALA A 266 -12.19 15.99 -0.46
CA ALA A 266 -12.29 14.55 -0.25
C ALA A 266 -13.05 14.20 1.05
N VAL A 267 -12.85 14.97 2.13
CA VAL A 267 -13.63 14.86 3.37
C VAL A 267 -15.11 15.15 3.10
N ARG A 268 -15.42 16.26 2.42
CA ARG A 268 -16.80 16.64 2.08
C ARG A 268 -17.50 15.54 1.27
N LEU A 269 -16.85 15.02 0.24
CA LEU A 269 -17.38 13.95 -0.60
C LEU A 269 -17.59 12.65 0.18
N THR A 270 -16.71 12.35 1.14
CA THR A 270 -16.87 11.18 2.02
C THR A 270 -18.07 11.32 2.96
N ARG A 271 -18.33 12.51 3.50
CA ARG A 271 -19.56 12.77 4.30
C ARG A 271 -20.81 12.52 3.48
N VAL A 272 -20.88 13.05 2.26
CA VAL A 272 -22.00 12.81 1.33
C VAL A 272 -22.17 11.32 1.03
N LEU A 273 -21.07 10.58 0.83
CA LEU A 273 -21.12 9.13 0.64
C LEU A 273 -21.72 8.41 1.85
N ILE A 274 -21.30 8.78 3.07
CA ILE A 274 -21.79 8.19 4.31
C ILE A 274 -23.29 8.46 4.48
N ASP A 275 -23.75 9.68 4.20
CA ASP A 275 -25.16 10.05 4.28
C ASP A 275 -26.00 9.22 3.29
N VAL A 276 -25.58 9.16 2.03
CA VAL A 276 -26.27 8.38 0.99
C VAL A 276 -26.33 6.89 1.33
N LEU A 277 -25.22 6.32 1.82
CA LEU A 277 -25.18 4.89 2.20
C LEU A 277 -25.90 4.59 3.52
N SER A 278 -26.06 5.58 4.41
CA SER A 278 -26.85 5.44 5.63
C SER A 278 -28.34 5.28 5.31
N ASP A 279 -28.81 6.05 4.34
CA ASP A 279 -30.21 6.05 3.90
C ASP A 279 -30.51 4.93 2.90
N SER A 280 -29.55 4.62 2.02
CA SER A 280 -29.71 3.66 0.92
C SER A 280 -28.46 2.78 0.77
N PRO A 281 -28.26 1.80 1.67
CA PRO A 281 -27.14 0.88 1.59
C PRO A 281 -27.18 0.05 0.30
N VAL A 282 -26.02 -0.26 -0.26
CA VAL A 282 -25.92 -0.89 -1.58
C VAL A 282 -25.81 -2.40 -1.45
N ALA A 283 -26.82 -3.12 -1.92
CA ALA A 283 -26.79 -4.58 -1.99
C ALA A 283 -25.64 -5.07 -2.90
N LEU A 284 -24.84 -6.00 -2.39
CA LEU A 284 -23.74 -6.60 -3.14
C LEU A 284 -24.21 -7.80 -3.95
N LEU A 285 -23.49 -8.07 -5.04
CA LEU A 285 -23.69 -9.27 -5.85
C LEU A 285 -23.17 -10.52 -5.11
N LYS A 286 -23.47 -11.71 -5.64
CA LYS A 286 -23.04 -13.01 -5.05
C LYS A 286 -21.52 -13.13 -4.87
N ASP A 287 -20.74 -12.43 -5.68
CA ASP A 287 -19.28 -12.34 -5.62
C ASP A 287 -18.79 -11.23 -4.67
N ASN A 288 -19.67 -10.60 -3.90
CA ASN A 288 -19.44 -9.43 -3.03
C ASN A 288 -18.95 -8.18 -3.78
N ALA A 289 -19.16 -8.10 -5.09
CA ALA A 289 -18.89 -6.91 -5.88
C ALA A 289 -20.10 -5.97 -5.93
N VAL A 290 -19.85 -4.71 -6.28
CA VAL A 290 -20.90 -3.71 -6.52
C VAL A 290 -21.36 -3.78 -7.99
N GLY A 291 -22.67 -3.75 -8.22
CA GLY A 291 -23.23 -3.71 -9.57
C GLY A 291 -23.04 -2.35 -10.26
N VAL A 292 -23.07 -2.35 -11.59
CA VAL A 292 -22.88 -1.12 -12.41
C VAL A 292 -23.97 -0.06 -12.15
N ARG A 293 -25.23 -0.49 -11.93
CA ARG A 293 -26.34 0.43 -11.64
C ARG A 293 -26.13 1.19 -10.32
N PRO A 294 -25.85 0.54 -9.17
CA PRO A 294 -25.47 1.24 -7.95
C PRO A 294 -24.31 2.22 -8.09
N VAL A 295 -23.26 1.88 -8.84
CA VAL A 295 -22.13 2.79 -9.10
C VAL A 295 -22.62 4.08 -9.78
N ALA A 296 -23.39 3.96 -10.85
CA ALA A 296 -23.94 5.12 -11.56
C ALA A 296 -24.88 5.97 -10.67
N THR A 297 -25.62 5.33 -9.76
CA THR A 297 -26.47 6.03 -8.79
C THR A 297 -25.64 6.81 -7.77
N LEU A 298 -24.62 6.19 -7.18
CA LEU A 298 -23.73 6.84 -6.21
C LEU A 298 -22.94 7.99 -6.86
N SER A 299 -22.40 7.79 -8.07
CA SER A 299 -21.70 8.84 -8.82
C SER A 299 -22.60 10.06 -9.07
N ARG A 300 -23.86 9.83 -9.45
CA ARG A 300 -24.85 10.92 -9.63
C ARG A 300 -25.20 11.62 -8.30
N ALA A 301 -25.32 10.87 -7.21
CA ALA A 301 -25.65 11.44 -5.89
C ALA A 301 -24.52 12.33 -5.36
N LEU A 302 -23.27 11.94 -5.58
CA LEU A 302 -22.10 12.74 -5.17
C LEU A 302 -21.75 13.86 -6.16
N GLY A 303 -22.27 13.80 -7.39
CA GLY A 303 -21.95 14.77 -8.45
C GLY A 303 -20.53 14.64 -9.00
N VAL A 304 -19.96 13.42 -9.01
CA VAL A 304 -18.56 13.16 -9.40
C VAL A 304 -18.45 12.05 -10.44
N GLU A 305 -17.35 12.02 -11.19
CA GLU A 305 -17.03 10.90 -12.08
C GLU A 305 -16.80 9.59 -11.32
N GLU A 306 -16.99 8.46 -11.99
CA GLU A 306 -16.85 7.13 -11.38
C GLU A 306 -15.46 6.89 -10.77
N THR A 307 -14.40 7.35 -11.42
CA THR A 307 -13.03 7.22 -10.91
C THR A 307 -12.85 7.91 -9.56
N THR A 308 -13.42 9.12 -9.41
CA THR A 308 -13.40 9.86 -8.14
C THR A 308 -14.20 9.12 -7.06
N LEU A 309 -15.37 8.57 -7.41
CA LEU A 309 -16.15 7.72 -6.50
C LEU A 309 -15.32 6.52 -6.02
N TYR A 310 -14.60 5.84 -6.92
CA TYR A 310 -13.76 4.70 -6.56
C TYR A 310 -12.64 5.07 -5.58
N ARG A 311 -12.02 6.26 -5.74
CA ARG A 311 -11.00 6.79 -4.80
C ARG A 311 -11.59 7.09 -3.43
N ILE A 312 -12.77 7.69 -3.37
CA ILE A 312 -13.49 7.96 -2.10
C ILE A 312 -13.82 6.64 -1.41
N ILE A 313 -14.35 5.66 -2.14
CA ILE A 313 -14.65 4.32 -1.58
C ILE A 313 -13.37 3.65 -1.07
N ALA A 314 -12.26 3.73 -1.82
CA ALA A 314 -10.97 3.18 -1.39
C ALA A 314 -10.48 3.82 -0.08
N ALA A 315 -10.55 5.15 0.03
CA ALA A 315 -10.14 5.88 1.23
C ALA A 315 -11.07 5.61 2.42
N ALA A 316 -12.40 5.65 2.22
CA ALA A 316 -13.39 5.41 3.26
C ALA A 316 -13.34 3.96 3.78
N MET A 317 -13.13 2.96 2.90
CA MET A 317 -12.90 1.58 3.33
C MET A 317 -11.56 1.44 4.06
N GLY A 318 -10.52 2.10 3.54
CA GLY A 318 -9.19 2.14 4.17
C GLY A 318 -9.21 2.77 5.56
N ALA A 319 -10.08 3.74 5.83
CA ALA A 319 -10.27 4.35 7.16
C ALA A 319 -11.29 3.58 8.04
N GLY A 320 -11.90 2.51 7.50
CA GLY A 320 -12.91 1.71 8.18
C GLY A 320 -14.25 2.42 8.35
N LEU A 321 -14.52 3.50 7.61
CA LEU A 321 -15.76 4.28 7.67
C LEU A 321 -16.91 3.58 6.95
N ILE A 322 -16.60 2.82 5.90
CA ILE A 322 -17.57 1.98 5.19
C ILE A 322 -17.01 0.56 5.07
N ALA A 323 -17.90 -0.44 5.07
CA ALA A 323 -17.50 -1.83 4.97
C ALA A 323 -18.54 -2.67 4.22
N LYS A 324 -18.15 -3.92 3.92
CA LYS A 324 -19.06 -4.95 3.41
C LYS A 324 -19.56 -5.76 4.60
N GLY A 325 -20.88 -5.92 4.73
CA GLY A 325 -21.43 -6.73 5.82
C GLY A 325 -22.95 -6.83 5.78
N VAL A 326 -23.50 -7.48 6.80
CA VAL A 326 -24.95 -7.53 7.01
C VAL A 326 -25.38 -6.21 7.68
N PRO A 327 -26.31 -5.46 7.07
CA PRO A 327 -26.78 -4.18 7.60
C PRO A 327 -27.66 -4.35 8.84
N ASP A 328 -27.57 -3.39 9.76
CA ASP A 328 -28.43 -3.23 10.93
C ASP A 328 -28.86 -1.75 11.07
N PRO A 329 -30.18 -1.43 11.06
CA PRO A 329 -31.29 -2.35 10.78
C PRO A 329 -31.25 -2.89 9.33
N LEU A 330 -31.95 -4.01 9.09
CA LEU A 330 -32.08 -4.56 7.74
C LEU A 330 -32.87 -3.59 6.83
N PRO A 331 -32.42 -3.37 5.58
CA PRO A 331 -33.14 -2.56 4.60
C PRO A 331 -34.52 -3.13 4.30
N ALA A 332 -35.49 -2.26 4.01
CA ALA A 332 -36.87 -2.68 3.69
C ALA A 332 -36.95 -3.68 2.52
N ASN A 333 -36.04 -3.57 1.56
CA ASN A 333 -35.93 -4.48 0.41
C ASN A 333 -34.79 -5.48 0.58
N ASP A 334 -34.68 -6.10 1.75
CA ASP A 334 -33.57 -7.01 2.01
C ASP A 334 -33.54 -8.19 1.02
N THR A 335 -32.34 -8.47 0.51
CA THR A 335 -32.06 -9.56 -0.43
C THR A 335 -31.42 -10.77 0.26
N GLY A 336 -31.19 -10.72 1.58
CA GLY A 336 -30.54 -11.76 2.37
C GLY A 336 -29.03 -11.88 2.13
N GLY A 337 -28.40 -10.81 1.62
CA GLY A 337 -26.99 -10.77 1.24
C GLY A 337 -26.18 -9.70 2.00
N ASN A 338 -24.91 -9.53 1.61
CA ASN A 338 -24.07 -8.46 2.13
C ASN A 338 -24.37 -7.14 1.42
N TYR A 339 -24.15 -6.03 2.13
CA TYR A 339 -24.30 -4.67 1.65
C TYR A 339 -23.00 -3.90 1.84
N LEU A 340 -22.80 -2.88 1.00
CA LEU A 340 -21.88 -1.80 1.28
C LEU A 340 -22.63 -0.71 2.04
N ALA A 341 -22.21 -0.43 3.27
CA ALA A 341 -22.83 0.57 4.15
C ALA A 341 -21.79 1.17 5.11
N PRO A 342 -22.12 2.27 5.82
CA PRO A 342 -21.25 2.87 6.83
C PRO A 342 -21.07 1.96 8.05
N THR A 343 -19.95 2.09 8.74
CA THR A 343 -19.69 1.42 10.04
C THR A 343 -19.98 2.39 11.19
N GLY A 344 -19.95 1.89 12.44
CA GLY A 344 -20.02 2.78 13.61
C GLY A 344 -18.90 3.81 13.69
N ARG A 345 -17.73 3.54 13.06
CA ARG A 345 -16.62 4.51 12.97
C ARG A 345 -16.97 5.73 12.12
N ALA A 346 -17.93 5.62 11.20
CA ALA A 346 -18.38 6.77 10.42
C ALA A 346 -18.97 7.87 11.31
N ASP A 347 -19.68 7.49 12.37
CA ASP A 347 -20.28 8.42 13.32
C ASP A 347 -19.21 9.08 14.20
N GLU A 348 -18.24 8.29 14.68
CA GLU A 348 -17.06 8.78 15.41
C GLU A 348 -16.27 9.80 14.57
N TRP A 349 -16.05 9.49 13.29
CA TRP A 349 -15.32 10.34 12.35
C TRP A 349 -16.09 11.63 12.05
N ASN A 350 -17.40 11.55 11.79
CA ASN A 350 -18.25 12.73 11.54
C ASN A 350 -18.28 13.71 12.72
N ALA A 351 -18.09 13.22 13.95
CA ALA A 351 -18.02 14.05 15.15
C ALA A 351 -16.67 14.77 15.34
N GLN A 352 -15.63 14.42 14.56
CA GLN A 352 -14.31 15.05 14.65
C GLN A 352 -14.24 16.39 13.90
N PRO A 353 -13.29 17.29 14.24
CA PRO A 353 -12.95 18.45 13.41
C PRO A 353 -12.51 18.06 12.00
N LEU A 354 -12.64 18.97 11.02
CA LEU A 354 -12.31 18.69 9.61
C LEU A 354 -10.84 18.26 9.40
N SER A 355 -9.91 18.84 10.15
CA SER A 355 -8.49 18.48 10.10
C SER A 355 -8.26 17.02 10.51
N VAL A 356 -8.90 16.59 11.59
CA VAL A 356 -8.86 15.21 12.08
C VAL A 356 -9.56 14.27 11.10
N GLN A 357 -10.71 14.68 10.56
CA GLN A 357 -11.40 13.90 9.52
C GLN A 357 -10.49 13.63 8.31
N TRP A 358 -9.77 14.66 7.87
CA TRP A 358 -8.81 14.56 6.78
C TRP A 358 -7.64 13.63 7.11
N ALA A 359 -7.05 13.77 8.30
CA ALA A 359 -5.97 12.90 8.79
C ALA A 359 -6.36 11.41 8.78
N TRP A 360 -7.58 11.08 9.24
CA TRP A 360 -8.09 9.71 9.25
C TRP A 360 -8.19 9.11 7.85
N LEU A 361 -8.67 9.88 6.86
CA LEU A 361 -8.77 9.42 5.47
C LEU A 361 -7.39 9.16 4.87
N MET A 362 -6.43 10.05 5.09
CA MET A 362 -5.07 9.90 4.58
C MET A 362 -4.38 8.68 5.19
N LEU A 363 -4.44 8.52 6.51
CA LEU A 363 -3.80 7.40 7.20
C LEU A 363 -4.46 6.06 6.83
N GLY A 364 -5.80 6.01 6.85
CA GLY A 364 -6.55 4.82 6.47
C GLY A 364 -6.28 4.39 5.02
N TRP A 365 -6.25 5.36 4.09
CA TRP A 365 -5.85 5.08 2.73
C TRP A 365 -4.40 4.59 2.65
N TRP A 366 -3.46 5.27 3.32
CA TRP A 366 -2.04 4.93 3.30
C TRP A 366 -1.79 3.49 3.78
N GLU A 367 -2.30 3.13 4.95
CA GLU A 367 -1.98 1.86 5.63
C GLU A 367 -2.84 0.67 5.20
N HIS A 368 -4.11 0.91 4.82
CA HIS A 368 -5.08 -0.18 4.77
C HIS A 368 -5.87 -0.29 3.46
N ALA A 369 -5.92 0.74 2.61
CA ALA A 369 -6.68 0.65 1.36
C ALA A 369 -6.02 -0.33 0.36
N THR A 370 -6.73 -1.41 0.05
CA THR A 370 -6.30 -2.48 -0.88
C THR A 370 -7.01 -2.44 -2.24
N LEU A 371 -7.99 -1.57 -2.43
CA LEU A 371 -8.70 -1.41 -3.70
C LEU A 371 -7.78 -0.79 -4.76
N ASN A 372 -7.52 -1.55 -5.83
CA ASN A 372 -6.83 -1.08 -7.03
C ASN A 372 -7.86 -0.46 -7.99
N VAL A 373 -7.96 0.87 -8.00
CA VAL A 373 -8.97 1.57 -8.81
C VAL A 373 -8.67 1.43 -10.30
N ALA A 374 -7.39 1.40 -10.70
CA ALA A 374 -6.98 1.22 -12.09
C ALA A 374 -7.46 -0.10 -12.72
N ALA A 375 -7.70 -1.14 -11.90
CA ALA A 375 -8.21 -2.42 -12.39
C ALA A 375 -9.72 -2.39 -12.70
N ILE A 376 -10.49 -1.43 -12.16
CA ILE A 376 -11.94 -1.36 -12.35
C ILE A 376 -12.23 -1.01 -13.81
N GLY A 377 -13.13 -1.76 -14.44
CA GLY A 377 -13.46 -1.58 -15.87
C GLY A 377 -12.51 -2.27 -16.84
N GLN A 378 -11.31 -2.71 -16.40
CA GLN A 378 -10.39 -3.46 -17.24
C GLN A 378 -10.97 -4.84 -17.60
N PRO A 379 -10.77 -5.33 -18.84
CA PRO A 379 -11.28 -6.61 -19.27
C PRO A 379 -10.54 -7.77 -18.60
N ASP A 380 -11.31 -8.75 -18.13
CA ASP A 380 -10.81 -10.04 -17.68
C ASP A 380 -10.40 -10.95 -18.86
N GLU A 381 -9.93 -12.17 -18.56
CA GLU A 381 -9.56 -13.17 -19.58
C GLU A 381 -10.72 -13.54 -20.54
N LYS A 382 -11.97 -13.27 -20.14
CA LYS A 382 -13.19 -13.50 -20.93
C LYS A 382 -13.74 -12.20 -21.53
N ASN A 383 -12.93 -11.14 -21.55
CA ASN A 383 -13.26 -9.81 -22.06
C ASN A 383 -14.44 -9.11 -21.34
N LYS A 384 -14.67 -9.43 -20.06
CA LYS A 384 -15.67 -8.78 -19.21
C LYS A 384 -14.99 -7.79 -18.25
N PRO A 385 -15.55 -6.59 -18.04
CA PRO A 385 -14.95 -5.60 -17.16
C PRO A 385 -14.97 -6.05 -15.69
N HIS A 386 -13.85 -5.86 -14.99
CA HIS A 386 -13.77 -6.03 -13.55
C HIS A 386 -14.67 -5.02 -12.83
N ARG A 387 -15.46 -5.50 -11.87
CA ARG A 387 -16.40 -4.68 -11.11
C ARG A 387 -15.76 -4.16 -9.83
N LEU A 388 -16.24 -3.01 -9.36
CA LEU A 388 -15.89 -2.44 -8.06
C LEU A 388 -16.06 -3.49 -6.93
N LEU A 389 -15.04 -3.63 -6.08
CA LEU A 389 -14.95 -4.58 -4.95
C LEU A 389 -14.98 -6.07 -5.32
N SER A 390 -14.87 -6.41 -6.61
CA SER A 390 -14.61 -7.79 -7.03
C SER A 390 -13.20 -8.23 -6.62
N ALA A 391 -12.97 -9.53 -6.47
CA ALA A 391 -11.67 -10.07 -6.05
C ALA A 391 -10.49 -9.61 -6.94
N ALA A 392 -10.72 -9.42 -8.24
CA ALA A 392 -9.71 -8.96 -9.19
C ALA A 392 -9.26 -7.50 -8.95
N THR A 393 -10.08 -6.71 -8.27
CA THR A 393 -9.78 -5.30 -7.94
C THR A 393 -9.12 -5.13 -6.58
N ILE A 394 -8.92 -6.22 -5.83
CA ILE A 394 -8.28 -6.17 -4.51
C ILE A 394 -6.83 -6.63 -4.63
N LEU A 395 -5.90 -5.76 -4.20
CA LEU A 395 -4.47 -6.02 -4.18
C LEU A 395 -3.94 -5.83 -2.75
N ASP A 396 -3.77 -6.94 -2.02
CA ASP A 396 -3.35 -6.90 -0.59
C ASP A 396 -2.01 -6.20 -0.35
N LYS A 397 -1.11 -6.22 -1.35
CA LYS A 397 0.21 -5.57 -1.26
C LYS A 397 0.18 -4.10 -1.69
N LEU A 398 -0.98 -3.55 -2.03
CA LEU A 398 -1.10 -2.17 -2.49
C LEU A 398 -0.62 -1.16 -1.42
N PRO A 399 -0.93 -1.29 -0.11
CA PRO A 399 -0.40 -0.37 0.90
C PRO A 399 1.13 -0.32 0.92
N SER A 400 1.80 -1.47 0.91
CA SER A 400 3.26 -1.54 0.86
C SER A 400 3.85 -0.95 -0.43
N THR A 401 3.14 -1.10 -1.55
CA THR A 401 3.57 -0.57 -2.86
C THR A 401 3.39 0.94 -2.92
N ARG A 402 2.24 1.44 -2.46
CA ARG A 402 1.92 2.87 -2.30
C ARG A 402 2.94 3.56 -1.41
N ALA A 403 3.22 2.99 -0.23
CA ALA A 403 4.21 3.55 0.69
C ALA A 403 5.58 3.66 0.03
N LEU A 404 6.00 2.67 -0.77
CA LEU A 404 7.28 2.73 -1.49
C LEU A 404 7.30 3.85 -2.55
N VAL A 405 6.25 3.96 -3.37
CA VAL A 405 6.12 5.00 -4.40
C VAL A 405 6.13 6.39 -3.78
N LEU A 406 5.34 6.60 -2.73
CA LEU A 406 5.19 7.92 -2.11
C LEU A 406 6.38 8.28 -1.21
N ARG A 407 7.06 7.31 -0.58
CA ARG A 407 8.34 7.56 0.09
C ARG A 407 9.44 7.98 -0.90
N SER A 408 9.45 7.40 -2.09
CA SER A 408 10.34 7.87 -3.17
C SER A 408 10.02 9.31 -3.55
N ALA A 409 8.74 9.66 -3.72
CA ALA A 409 8.34 11.04 -3.96
C ALA A 409 8.80 12.00 -2.84
N ALA A 410 8.72 11.58 -1.58
CA ALA A 410 9.14 12.37 -0.43
C ALA A 410 10.67 12.52 -0.30
N ALA A 411 11.45 11.56 -0.81
CA ALA A 411 12.91 11.53 -0.66
C ALA A 411 13.64 12.48 -1.62
N HIS A 412 12.98 12.91 -2.69
CA HIS A 412 13.60 13.71 -3.75
C HIS A 412 12.94 15.08 -3.89
N ALA A 413 13.74 16.10 -4.18
CA ALA A 413 13.23 17.41 -4.53
C ALA A 413 12.41 17.32 -5.83
N PHE A 414 11.25 17.97 -5.86
CA PHE A 414 10.37 17.95 -7.03
C PHE A 414 10.53 19.22 -7.87
N PRO A 415 10.79 19.11 -9.19
CA PRO A 415 10.88 20.25 -10.08
C PRO A 415 9.66 21.14 -10.01
N HIS A 416 9.89 22.45 -10.02
CA HIS A 416 8.84 23.38 -10.37
C HIS A 416 8.47 23.13 -11.82
N GLY A 417 7.19 22.93 -12.08
CA GLY A 417 6.81 22.53 -13.44
C GLY A 417 6.93 21.03 -13.71
N GLY A 418 7.27 20.21 -12.71
CA GLY A 418 7.39 18.76 -12.87
C GLY A 418 6.07 18.10 -13.29
N ASP A 419 6.20 16.88 -13.80
CA ASP A 419 5.10 15.99 -14.14
C ASP A 419 5.28 14.62 -13.44
N LYS A 420 4.33 13.71 -13.65
CA LYS A 420 4.41 12.33 -13.13
C LYS A 420 5.63 11.56 -13.64
N GLY A 421 6.21 11.93 -14.78
CA GLY A 421 7.40 11.31 -15.33
C GLY A 421 8.59 11.45 -14.41
N VAL A 422 8.68 12.57 -13.68
CA VAL A 422 9.73 12.80 -12.69
C VAL A 422 9.57 11.90 -11.47
N LEU A 423 8.34 11.77 -10.94
CA LEU A 423 8.07 10.81 -9.86
C LEU A 423 8.38 9.37 -10.29
N LEU A 424 8.02 9.02 -11.53
CA LEU A 424 8.29 7.67 -12.06
C LEU A 424 9.79 7.42 -12.21
N ALA A 425 10.55 8.41 -12.68
CA ALA A 425 12.01 8.34 -12.81
C ALA A 425 12.69 8.20 -11.44
N ASN A 426 12.29 9.00 -10.45
CA ASN A 426 12.81 8.91 -9.08
C ASN A 426 12.44 7.57 -8.41
N PHE A 427 11.23 7.07 -8.62
CA PHE A 427 10.84 5.72 -8.18
C PHE A 427 11.65 4.62 -8.88
N GLY A 428 11.95 4.80 -10.17
CA GLY A 428 12.85 3.95 -10.93
C GLY A 428 14.28 3.97 -10.40
N PHE A 429 14.76 5.13 -9.93
CA PHE A 429 16.04 5.25 -9.24
C PHE A 429 16.02 4.54 -7.89
N ASP A 430 15.06 4.83 -7.00
CA ASP A 430 15.07 4.30 -5.63
C ASP A 430 14.75 2.81 -5.55
N SER A 431 13.92 2.30 -6.46
CA SER A 431 13.36 0.95 -6.39
C SER A 431 13.23 0.30 -7.76
N PRO A 432 14.34 0.18 -8.52
CA PRO A 432 14.36 -0.26 -9.92
C PRO A 432 13.71 -1.63 -10.14
N ILE A 433 13.98 -2.61 -9.27
CA ILE A 433 13.37 -3.95 -9.40
C ILE A 433 11.85 -3.88 -9.23
N ARG A 434 11.35 -3.03 -8.33
CA ARG A 434 9.91 -2.83 -8.10
C ARG A 434 9.29 -2.03 -9.23
N ALA A 435 9.95 -0.96 -9.68
CA ALA A 435 9.53 -0.16 -10.83
C ALA A 435 9.37 -1.01 -12.10
N SER A 436 10.30 -1.93 -12.36
CA SER A 436 10.22 -2.85 -13.50
C SER A 436 9.04 -3.84 -13.46
N ARG A 437 8.34 -3.97 -12.32
CA ARG A 437 7.20 -4.88 -12.12
C ARG A 437 5.90 -4.15 -11.83
N LEU A 438 5.96 -2.87 -11.52
CA LEU A 438 4.79 -2.05 -11.24
C LEU A 438 4.12 -1.68 -12.57
N ALA A 439 2.84 -1.98 -12.69
CA ALA A 439 2.07 -1.54 -13.85
C ALA A 439 1.87 -0.01 -13.80
N ARG A 440 1.96 0.64 -14.96
CA ARG A 440 1.95 2.11 -15.09
C ARG A 440 0.66 2.74 -14.57
N ASP A 441 -0.45 2.09 -14.85
CA ASP A 441 -1.80 2.43 -14.40
C ASP A 441 -1.93 2.39 -12.87
N VAL A 442 -1.33 1.40 -12.21
CA VAL A 442 -1.29 1.32 -10.74
C VAL A 442 -0.45 2.46 -10.15
N PHE A 443 0.68 2.81 -10.76
CA PHE A 443 1.48 3.97 -10.36
C PHE A 443 0.68 5.28 -10.52
N ASP A 444 -0.02 5.44 -11.64
CA ASP A 444 -0.85 6.60 -11.91
C ASP A 444 -1.99 6.73 -10.90
N ASP A 445 -2.66 5.63 -10.58
CA ASP A 445 -3.73 5.63 -9.58
C ASP A 445 -3.23 5.98 -8.18
N ILE A 446 -2.07 5.46 -7.77
CA ILE A 446 -1.44 5.81 -6.48
C ILE A 446 -1.18 7.31 -6.41
N THR A 447 -0.55 7.88 -7.44
CA THR A 447 -0.17 9.30 -7.45
C THR A 447 -1.37 10.24 -7.58
N ASP A 448 -2.37 9.87 -8.38
CA ASP A 448 -3.60 10.67 -8.51
C ASP A 448 -4.49 10.60 -7.27
N THR A 449 -4.55 9.45 -6.60
CA THR A 449 -5.30 9.34 -5.35
C THR A 449 -4.60 10.10 -4.23
N ALA A 450 -3.26 10.07 -4.16
CA ALA A 450 -2.51 10.89 -3.23
C ALA A 450 -2.73 12.39 -3.47
N GLN A 451 -2.76 12.84 -4.73
CA GLN A 451 -3.11 14.21 -5.08
C GLN A 451 -4.55 14.56 -4.66
N PHE A 452 -5.51 13.69 -4.97
CA PHE A 452 -6.92 13.89 -4.60
C PHE A 452 -7.10 14.03 -3.07
N LEU A 453 -6.35 13.27 -2.29
CA LEU A 453 -6.38 13.33 -0.82
C LEU A 453 -5.53 14.48 -0.24
N GLY A 454 -4.87 15.30 -1.05
CA GLY A 454 -3.98 16.38 -0.56
C GLY A 454 -2.64 15.90 0.01
N ILE A 455 -2.27 14.64 -0.19
CA ILE A 455 -0.94 14.10 0.16
C ILE A 455 0.10 14.58 -0.85
N LEU A 456 -0.31 14.79 -2.10
CA LEU A 456 0.52 15.42 -3.12
C LEU A 456 -0.12 16.72 -3.60
N GLY A 457 0.71 17.63 -4.10
CA GLY A 457 0.29 18.89 -4.68
C GLY A 457 -0.44 18.75 -6.02
N PRO A 458 -1.00 19.85 -6.55
CA PRO A 458 -1.69 19.88 -7.85
C PRO A 458 -0.83 19.47 -9.05
N ARG A 459 0.49 19.43 -8.90
CA ARG A 459 1.43 18.87 -9.88
C ARG A 459 2.28 17.74 -9.29
N TRP A 460 1.70 17.02 -8.34
CA TRP A 460 2.31 15.89 -7.65
C TRP A 460 3.55 16.24 -6.81
N GLU A 461 3.64 17.49 -6.34
CA GLU A 461 4.69 17.92 -5.42
C GLU A 461 4.53 17.28 -4.04
N PRO A 462 5.62 16.91 -3.34
CA PRO A 462 5.54 16.47 -1.96
C PRO A 462 5.00 17.56 -1.03
N THR A 463 3.95 17.25 -0.27
CA THR A 463 3.41 18.13 0.77
C THR A 463 3.99 17.81 2.14
N THR A 464 3.81 18.70 3.10
CA THR A 464 4.20 18.49 4.50
C THR A 464 3.60 17.20 5.07
N VAL A 465 2.36 16.88 4.69
CA VAL A 465 1.70 15.65 5.13
C VAL A 465 2.36 14.40 4.55
N LEU A 466 2.78 14.43 3.28
CA LEU A 466 3.55 13.33 2.71
C LEU A 466 4.88 13.13 3.44
N LEU A 467 5.61 14.21 3.74
CA LEU A 467 6.89 14.12 4.44
C LEU A 467 6.74 13.42 5.80
N LEU A 468 5.63 13.68 6.52
CA LEU A 468 5.30 13.01 7.78
C LEU A 468 4.96 11.52 7.57
N LEU A 469 4.08 11.19 6.62
CA LEU A 469 3.71 9.81 6.28
C LEU A 469 4.92 8.97 5.81
N ALA A 470 5.86 9.63 5.11
CA ALA A 470 7.05 9.03 4.55
C ALA A 470 8.21 8.90 5.53
N HIS A 471 8.10 9.42 6.76
CA HIS A 471 9.13 9.28 7.77
C HIS A 471 9.28 7.80 8.18
N LYS A 472 10.53 7.32 8.32
CA LYS A 472 10.82 5.89 8.56
C LYS A 472 10.65 5.47 10.02
N ASP A 473 10.69 6.43 10.94
CA ASP A 473 10.49 6.15 12.36
C ASP A 473 9.04 5.75 12.60
N HIS A 474 8.83 4.55 13.14
CA HIS A 474 7.53 4.13 13.62
C HIS A 474 7.16 5.01 14.82
N HIS A 475 6.37 6.05 14.57
CA HIS A 475 5.78 6.83 15.63
C HIS A 475 4.80 5.96 16.42
N GLU A 476 4.83 6.07 17.75
CA GLU A 476 3.88 5.36 18.62
C GLU A 476 2.43 5.81 18.34
N ASP A 477 2.24 7.03 17.81
CA ASP A 477 0.96 7.59 17.39
C ASP A 477 1.07 8.37 16.05
N PRO A 478 1.00 7.67 14.90
CA PRO A 478 1.06 8.33 13.58
C PRO A 478 -0.18 9.19 13.30
N LEU A 479 -1.32 8.84 13.89
CA LEU A 479 -2.57 9.57 13.70
C LEU A 479 -2.54 10.92 14.41
N GLY A 480 -2.07 10.95 15.67
CA GLY A 480 -1.93 12.19 16.44
C GLY A 480 -1.05 13.23 15.75
N GLN A 481 0.08 12.81 15.17
CA GLN A 481 0.98 13.71 14.43
C GLN A 481 0.35 14.25 13.15
N LEU A 482 -0.39 13.41 12.42
CA LEU A 482 -1.16 13.85 11.26
C LEU A 482 -2.25 14.84 11.64
N CYS A 483 -2.96 14.61 12.75
CA CYS A 483 -3.95 15.54 13.27
C CYS A 483 -3.33 16.90 13.63
N GLU A 484 -2.16 16.92 14.27
CA GLU A 484 -1.44 18.15 14.61
C GLU A 484 -1.01 18.91 13.34
N ALA A 485 -0.42 18.21 12.38
CA ALA A 485 0.03 18.82 11.12
C ALA A 485 -1.13 19.36 10.28
N THR A 486 -2.21 18.59 10.14
CA THR A 486 -3.39 19.01 9.39
C THR A 486 -4.08 20.20 10.07
N ALA A 487 -4.14 20.25 11.40
CA ALA A 487 -4.68 21.39 12.13
C ALA A 487 -3.93 22.70 11.83
N GLY A 488 -2.60 22.64 11.67
CA GLY A 488 -1.78 23.80 11.28
C GLY A 488 -1.93 24.23 9.83
N LEU A 489 -2.41 23.34 8.95
CA LEU A 489 -2.62 23.60 7.52
C LEU A 489 -4.04 24.06 7.19
N THR A 490 -5.02 23.67 8.00
CA THR A 490 -6.40 24.10 7.87
C THR A 490 -6.60 25.49 8.50
N PRO A 491 -7.46 26.36 7.93
CA PRO A 491 -7.87 27.58 8.61
C PRO A 491 -8.41 27.25 10.00
N ALA A 492 -8.06 28.06 11.00
CA ALA A 492 -8.59 27.89 12.35
C ALA A 492 -10.12 27.91 12.32
N GLU A 493 -10.75 27.00 13.06
CA GLU A 493 -12.18 27.08 13.29
C GLU A 493 -12.49 28.42 13.94
N SER A 494 -13.58 29.04 13.49
CA SER A 494 -14.06 30.27 14.09
C SER A 494 -15.52 30.07 14.42
N ASP A 495 -15.87 30.38 15.66
CA ASP A 495 -17.26 30.47 16.11
C ASP A 495 -17.93 31.77 15.64
N GLN A 496 -17.20 32.64 14.94
CA GLN A 496 -17.65 33.94 14.51
C GLN A 496 -18.51 33.89 13.25
N LEU A 497 -19.62 34.62 13.29
CA LEU A 497 -20.64 34.72 12.25
C LEU A 497 -20.78 36.18 11.81
N ILE A 498 -21.06 36.41 10.54
CA ILE A 498 -21.24 37.76 9.98
C ILE A 498 -22.69 37.88 9.50
N PRO A 499 -23.57 38.55 10.27
CA PRO A 499 -24.96 38.71 9.88
C PRO A 499 -25.09 39.73 8.74
N GLN A 500 -25.98 39.44 7.80
CA GLN A 500 -26.29 40.30 6.66
C GLN A 500 -27.73 40.83 6.75
N GLY A 501 -28.03 41.90 6.01
CA GLY A 501 -29.32 42.60 6.10
C GLY A 501 -30.52 41.85 5.50
N ASP A 502 -30.28 40.76 4.76
CA ASP A 502 -31.27 40.00 3.99
C ASP A 502 -31.60 38.63 4.62
N MET A 503 -31.53 38.56 5.95
CA MET A 503 -31.76 37.36 6.75
C MET A 503 -30.73 36.24 6.55
N THR A 504 -29.58 36.55 5.98
CA THR A 504 -28.46 35.60 5.86
C THR A 504 -27.38 35.86 6.91
N ILE A 505 -26.62 34.82 7.20
CA ILE A 505 -25.48 34.83 8.11
C ILE A 505 -24.34 34.08 7.43
N LEU A 506 -23.20 34.74 7.28
CA LEU A 506 -21.99 34.19 6.68
C LEU A 506 -21.06 33.66 7.79
N ALA A 507 -20.67 32.40 7.70
CA ALA A 507 -19.54 31.85 8.44
C ALA A 507 -18.27 32.01 7.58
N PRO A 508 -17.30 32.87 7.95
CA PRO A 508 -16.13 33.16 7.13
C PRO A 508 -15.05 32.07 7.20
N ALA A 509 -15.15 31.16 8.16
CA ALA A 509 -14.25 30.02 8.38
C ALA A 509 -15.08 28.78 8.79
N PRO A 510 -14.48 27.58 8.82
CA PRO A 510 -15.15 26.39 9.34
C PRO A 510 -15.67 26.60 10.77
N LEU A 511 -16.93 26.25 11.00
CA LEU A 511 -17.58 26.37 12.31
C LEU A 511 -17.28 25.14 13.17
N PRO A 512 -17.04 25.30 14.48
CA PRO A 512 -17.04 24.19 15.42
C PRO A 512 -18.36 23.41 15.38
N PHE A 513 -18.32 22.11 15.69
CA PHE A 513 -19.47 21.20 15.58
C PHE A 513 -20.74 21.73 16.28
N GLU A 514 -20.62 22.28 17.48
CA GLU A 514 -21.76 22.80 18.25
C GLU A 514 -22.41 24.02 17.56
N VAL A 515 -21.59 24.94 17.03
CA VAL A 515 -22.04 26.13 16.33
C VAL A 515 -22.70 25.74 15.00
N HIS A 516 -22.06 24.82 14.25
CA HIS A 516 -22.61 24.29 13.01
C HIS A 516 -23.97 23.60 13.24
N THR A 517 -24.08 22.78 14.30
CA THR A 517 -25.33 22.06 14.63
C THR A 517 -26.46 23.03 14.97
N MET A 518 -26.18 24.07 15.78
CA MET A 518 -27.17 25.09 16.09
C MET A 518 -27.57 25.91 14.85
N MET A 519 -26.60 26.28 14.01
CA MET A 519 -26.88 26.99 12.75
C MET A 519 -27.73 26.13 11.81
N ALA A 520 -27.37 24.86 11.61
CA ALA A 520 -28.16 23.91 10.81
C ALA A 520 -29.57 23.69 11.39
N LEU A 521 -29.75 23.85 12.69
CA LEU A 521 -31.06 23.75 13.36
C LEU A 521 -31.92 25.01 13.15
N MET A 522 -31.34 26.22 13.15
CA MET A 522 -32.11 27.47 13.07
C MET A 522 -32.10 28.15 11.69
N SER A 523 -31.37 27.61 10.70
CA SER A 523 -31.22 28.19 9.36
C SER A 523 -31.13 27.14 8.25
N ASP A 524 -31.28 27.57 7.00
CA ASP A 524 -31.06 26.77 5.79
C ASP A 524 -29.71 27.14 5.14
N THR A 525 -28.95 26.17 4.64
CA THR A 525 -27.64 26.42 4.02
C THR A 525 -27.79 26.76 2.53
N GLU A 526 -27.35 27.95 2.10
CA GLU A 526 -27.44 28.41 0.71
C GLU A 526 -26.19 28.07 -0.12
N SER A 527 -25.00 28.17 0.48
CA SER A 527 -23.73 27.91 -0.18
C SER A 527 -22.77 27.23 0.78
N MET A 528 -22.07 26.21 0.29
CA MET A 528 -21.08 25.43 1.05
C MET A 528 -19.70 25.63 0.42
N GLY A 529 -18.73 26.07 1.23
CA GLY A 529 -17.34 26.32 0.86
C GLY A 529 -16.52 26.67 2.10
N LEU A 530 -15.29 27.19 1.93
CA LEU A 530 -14.48 27.70 3.06
C LEU A 530 -15.21 28.79 3.85
N ALA A 531 -16.12 29.51 3.18
CA ALA A 531 -17.12 30.35 3.81
C ALA A 531 -18.52 29.79 3.51
N THR A 532 -19.31 29.53 4.56
CA THR A 532 -20.65 28.95 4.46
C THR A 532 -21.70 30.03 4.66
N VAL A 533 -22.75 30.06 3.83
CA VAL A 533 -23.84 31.05 3.95
C VAL A 533 -25.11 30.34 4.43
N PHE A 534 -25.70 30.88 5.50
CA PHE A 534 -26.92 30.41 6.12
C PHE A 534 -28.04 31.43 5.92
N ARG A 535 -29.29 31.00 5.72
CA ARG A 535 -30.48 31.87 5.66
C ARG A 535 -31.47 31.52 6.76
N LEU A 536 -31.92 32.51 7.52
CA LEU A 536 -32.95 32.36 8.54
C LEU A 536 -34.33 32.73 7.98
N ASN A 537 -35.32 31.91 8.32
CA ASN A 537 -36.73 32.17 8.04
C ASN A 537 -37.61 31.66 9.20
N SER A 538 -38.91 31.95 9.17
CA SER A 538 -39.81 31.57 10.26
C SER A 538 -39.93 30.05 10.44
N THR A 539 -39.76 29.27 9.36
CA THR A 539 -39.77 27.80 9.38
C THR A 539 -38.52 27.26 10.07
N SER A 540 -37.34 27.79 9.73
CA SER A 540 -36.08 27.38 10.32
C SER A 540 -35.98 27.77 11.80
N VAL A 541 -36.50 28.95 12.18
CA VAL A 541 -36.62 29.37 13.59
C VAL A 541 -37.60 28.48 14.35
N ARG A 542 -38.76 28.17 13.78
CA ARG A 542 -39.75 27.28 14.41
C ARG A 542 -39.18 25.89 14.65
N ARG A 543 -38.43 25.33 13.70
CA ARG A 543 -37.73 24.05 13.87
C ARG A 543 -36.83 24.05 15.11
N ALA A 544 -36.16 25.15 15.39
CA ALA A 544 -35.35 25.28 16.60
C ALA A 544 -36.20 25.42 17.89
N LEU A 545 -37.33 26.15 17.84
CA LEU A 545 -38.27 26.25 18.96
C LEU A 545 -38.93 24.92 19.30
N ASP A 546 -39.36 24.18 18.28
CA ASP A 546 -39.96 22.86 18.41
C ASP A 546 -38.95 21.91 19.06
N ALA A 547 -37.66 22.01 18.69
CA ALA A 547 -36.53 21.29 19.32
C ALA A 547 -36.23 21.71 20.78
N GLY A 548 -37.12 22.50 21.39
CA GLY A 548 -37.06 22.90 22.80
C GLY A 548 -36.21 24.14 23.07
N LYS A 549 -35.77 24.87 22.04
CA LYS A 549 -35.10 26.17 22.23
C LYS A 549 -36.10 27.28 22.50
N THR A 550 -35.71 28.27 23.27
CA THR A 550 -36.51 29.49 23.47
C THR A 550 -36.04 30.60 22.54
N ASP A 551 -36.85 31.65 22.36
CA ASP A 551 -36.40 32.86 21.65
C ASP A 551 -35.18 33.50 22.32
N THR A 552 -35.13 33.46 23.65
CA THR A 552 -33.97 33.93 24.41
C THR A 552 -32.71 33.11 24.12
N ASP A 553 -32.82 31.79 23.95
CA ASP A 553 -31.67 30.93 23.61
C ASP A 553 -31.14 31.23 22.19
N LEU A 554 -32.04 31.39 21.23
CA LEU A 554 -31.67 31.63 19.82
C LEU A 554 -31.07 33.01 19.61
N VAL A 555 -31.68 34.05 20.20
CA VAL A 555 -31.13 35.42 20.15
C VAL A 555 -29.83 35.51 20.96
N GLY A 556 -29.75 34.83 22.11
CA GLY A 556 -28.53 34.75 22.92
C GLY A 556 -27.39 34.13 22.13
N PHE A 557 -27.61 32.94 21.56
CA PHE A 557 -26.61 32.25 20.75
C PHE A 557 -26.08 33.13 19.61
N LEU A 558 -26.98 33.77 18.83
CA LEU A 558 -26.55 34.61 17.71
C LEU A 558 -25.73 35.81 18.21
N LYS A 559 -26.12 36.46 19.31
CA LYS A 559 -25.34 37.56 19.89
C LYS A 559 -23.96 37.12 20.35
N ASP A 560 -23.84 35.92 20.90
CA ASP A 560 -22.56 35.40 21.40
C ASP A 560 -21.59 35.07 20.26
N HIS A 561 -22.12 34.79 19.06
CA HIS A 561 -21.33 34.29 17.92
C HIS A 561 -21.23 35.29 16.77
N THR A 562 -22.00 36.39 16.72
CA THR A 562 -21.91 37.36 15.61
C THR A 562 -20.87 38.46 15.81
N ILE A 563 -20.10 38.77 14.77
CA ILE A 563 -19.25 39.95 14.71
C ILE A 563 -20.13 41.18 14.48
N GLY A 564 -20.21 42.04 15.49
CA GLY A 564 -21.01 43.27 15.45
C GLY A 564 -22.44 43.10 15.96
N ASP A 565 -23.29 44.08 15.68
CA ASP A 565 -24.67 44.06 16.16
C ASP A 565 -25.57 43.15 15.30
N LEU A 566 -26.37 42.32 15.96
CA LEU A 566 -27.36 41.49 15.30
C LEU A 566 -28.47 42.36 14.67
N PRO A 567 -28.74 42.26 13.35
CA PRO A 567 -29.79 43.01 12.69
C PRO A 567 -31.16 42.83 13.37
N GLN A 568 -31.89 43.93 13.54
CA GLN A 568 -33.21 43.95 14.18
C GLN A 568 -34.23 43.04 13.46
N SER A 569 -34.05 42.86 12.15
CA SER A 569 -34.86 41.97 11.32
C SER A 569 -34.79 40.51 11.77
N LEU A 570 -33.60 40.02 12.15
CA LEU A 570 -33.40 38.65 12.67
C LEU A 570 -34.00 38.49 14.06
N VAL A 571 -33.80 39.47 14.96
CA VAL A 571 -34.37 39.46 16.32
C VAL A 571 -35.89 39.45 16.29
N TYR A 572 -36.48 40.27 15.42
CA TYR A 572 -37.92 40.34 15.25
C TYR A 572 -38.50 39.01 14.73
N LEU A 573 -37.85 38.41 13.73
CA LEU A 573 -38.25 37.11 13.20
C LEU A 573 -38.30 36.03 14.28
N ILE A 574 -37.30 35.98 15.16
CA ILE A 574 -37.21 34.97 16.22
C ILE A 574 -38.31 35.18 17.29
N THR A 575 -38.39 36.39 17.83
CA THR A 575 -39.33 36.72 18.93
C THR A 575 -40.80 36.62 18.51
N ASP A 576 -41.13 37.08 17.30
CA ASP A 576 -42.48 36.99 16.76
C ASP A 576 -42.91 35.53 16.49
N THR A 577 -41.96 34.66 16.17
CA THR A 577 -42.22 33.22 15.96
C THR A 577 -42.48 32.51 17.30
N ALA A 578 -41.73 32.82 18.37
CA ALA A 578 -41.89 32.19 19.68
C ALA A 578 -43.16 32.59 20.43
N ARG A 579 -43.60 33.85 20.35
CA ARG A 579 -44.81 34.33 21.04
C ARG A 579 -46.07 33.53 20.69
N ARG A 580 -46.12 32.93 19.50
CA ARG A 580 -47.29 32.21 19.01
C ARG A 580 -47.34 30.73 19.44
N HIS A 581 -46.47 30.30 20.36
CA HIS A 581 -46.29 28.90 20.76
C HIS A 581 -46.87 28.58 22.18
N GLY A 582 -47.98 27.80 22.29
CA GLY A 582 -48.42 27.04 23.52
C GLY A 582 -49.61 27.54 24.41
N ALA A 583 -50.89 27.29 24.08
CA ALA A 583 -52.07 27.89 24.77
C ALA A 583 -53.24 26.98 25.33
N LEU A 584 -53.16 25.63 25.54
CA LEU A 584 -54.38 24.75 25.73
C LEU A 584 -54.33 23.51 26.72
N ARG A 585 -55.53 22.92 27.10
CA ARG A 585 -55.86 21.77 28.04
C ARG A 585 -55.91 20.33 27.39
N GLY A 586 -55.99 19.21 28.17
CA GLY A 586 -55.95 17.80 27.65
C GLY A 586 -56.81 16.67 28.30
N GLY A 587 -56.84 15.47 27.67
CA GLY A 587 -57.53 14.20 28.04
C GLY A 587 -56.82 12.94 27.47
N PRO A 588 -57.23 11.68 27.74
CA PRO A 588 -56.42 10.48 27.42
C PRO A 588 -56.47 10.10 25.93
N ALA A 589 -55.29 10.05 25.32
CA ALA A 589 -55.05 9.63 23.94
C ALA A 589 -53.73 8.83 23.90
N LEU A 590 -53.75 7.59 23.38
CA LEU A 590 -52.54 6.78 23.22
C LEU A 590 -51.71 7.26 22.01
N SER A 591 -52.40 7.72 20.98
CA SER A 591 -51.81 8.45 19.86
C SER A 591 -52.83 9.46 19.33
N TYR A 592 -52.36 10.43 18.57
CA TYR A 592 -53.21 11.41 17.90
C TYR A 592 -52.76 11.58 16.45
N VAL A 593 -53.68 12.00 15.59
CA VAL A 593 -53.50 12.28 14.17
C VAL A 593 -54.02 13.68 13.93
N ARG A 594 -53.13 14.58 13.53
CA ARG A 594 -53.49 15.96 13.20
C ARG A 594 -53.47 16.12 11.67
N CYS A 595 -54.46 16.83 11.12
CA CYS A 595 -54.55 17.11 9.69
C CYS A 595 -55.10 18.52 9.49
N ASP A 596 -54.42 19.33 8.66
CA ASP A 596 -54.83 20.71 8.41
C ASP A 596 -56.09 20.82 7.55
N ASP A 597 -56.48 19.74 6.85
CA ASP A 597 -57.75 19.62 6.12
C ASP A 597 -58.77 18.81 6.94
N PRO A 598 -59.81 19.46 7.50
CA PRO A 598 -60.86 18.77 8.24
C PRO A 598 -61.61 17.73 7.41
N ALA A 599 -61.73 17.92 6.09
CA ALA A 599 -62.41 16.96 5.21
C ALA A 599 -61.58 15.68 5.05
N LEU A 600 -60.27 15.82 4.84
CA LEU A 600 -59.34 14.69 4.81
C LEU A 600 -59.29 13.94 6.13
N LEU A 601 -59.31 14.64 7.28
CA LEU A 601 -59.36 14.01 8.59
C LEU A 601 -60.67 13.22 8.81
N LEU A 602 -61.78 13.70 8.25
CA LEU A 602 -63.07 13.02 8.25
C LEU A 602 -63.08 11.77 7.35
N GLU A 603 -62.30 11.77 6.27
CA GLU A 603 -62.08 10.57 5.45
C GLU A 603 -61.22 9.55 6.21
N VAL A 604 -60.11 10.00 6.80
CA VAL A 604 -59.22 9.17 7.63
C VAL A 604 -59.96 8.59 8.84
N SER A 605 -60.91 9.32 9.43
CA SER A 605 -61.70 8.81 10.57
C SER A 605 -62.68 7.69 10.19
N ARG A 606 -62.83 7.38 8.89
CA ARG A 606 -63.80 6.41 8.35
C ARG A 606 -63.13 5.25 7.60
N ILE A 607 -61.80 5.10 7.73
CA ILE A 607 -61.10 3.92 7.23
C ILE A 607 -61.63 2.67 7.92
N GLU A 608 -61.50 1.50 7.28
CA GLU A 608 -62.02 0.23 7.79
C GLU A 608 -61.51 -0.11 9.21
N ALA A 609 -60.27 0.28 9.53
CA ALA A 609 -59.63 0.04 10.82
C ALA A 609 -60.01 1.07 11.93
N ALA A 610 -60.85 2.07 11.65
CA ALA A 610 -61.08 3.20 12.56
C ALA A 610 -61.72 2.79 13.90
N ASP A 611 -62.66 1.84 13.88
CA ASP A 611 -63.34 1.35 15.08
C ASP A 611 -62.38 0.53 15.97
N ASP A 612 -61.58 -0.35 15.36
CA ASP A 612 -60.59 -1.18 16.06
C ASP A 612 -59.46 -0.36 16.68
N LEU A 613 -59.07 0.75 16.05
CA LEU A 613 -58.04 1.68 16.54
C LEU A 613 -58.59 2.74 17.51
N GLY A 614 -59.91 2.78 17.72
CA GLY A 614 -60.56 3.72 18.65
C GLY A 614 -60.45 5.19 18.21
N PHE A 615 -60.64 5.48 16.93
CA PHE A 615 -60.55 6.83 16.37
C PHE A 615 -61.65 7.77 16.90
N ARG A 616 -61.25 8.97 17.34
CA ARG A 616 -62.18 10.01 17.81
C ARG A 616 -61.66 11.40 17.49
N ILE A 617 -62.46 12.22 16.82
CA ILE A 617 -62.12 13.63 16.54
C ILE A 617 -62.38 14.48 17.78
N ILE A 618 -61.37 15.21 18.26
CA ILE A 618 -61.44 16.08 19.44
C ILE A 618 -61.27 17.57 19.11
N ALA A 619 -60.81 17.88 17.90
CA ALA A 619 -60.83 19.20 17.30
C ALA A 619 -61.01 19.05 15.77
N PRO A 620 -61.42 20.09 15.02
CA PRO A 620 -61.64 19.98 13.57
C PRO A 620 -60.47 19.41 12.78
N THR A 621 -59.24 19.54 13.31
CA THR A 621 -57.99 19.07 12.72
C THR A 621 -57.28 18.03 13.57
N VAL A 622 -57.88 17.52 14.65
CA VAL A 622 -57.22 16.58 15.57
C VAL A 622 -58.12 15.38 15.87
N LEU A 623 -57.62 14.21 15.50
CA LEU A 623 -58.15 12.90 15.83
C LEU A 623 -57.25 12.27 16.89
N ILE A 624 -57.83 11.55 17.85
CA ILE A 624 -57.11 10.70 18.81
C ILE A 624 -57.44 9.23 18.53
N ALA A 625 -56.51 8.35 18.86
CA ALA A 625 -56.65 6.91 18.75
C ALA A 625 -56.26 6.23 20.07
N GLN A 626 -56.80 5.03 20.31
CA GLN A 626 -56.52 4.20 21.47
C GLN A 626 -55.55 3.05 21.12
N ALA A 627 -54.63 3.31 20.19
CA ALA A 627 -53.63 2.36 19.71
C ALA A 627 -52.23 3.01 19.59
N PRO A 628 -51.13 2.22 19.56
CA PRO A 628 -49.78 2.74 19.35
C PRO A 628 -49.61 3.46 18.00
N LEU A 629 -48.87 4.56 17.99
CA LEU A 629 -48.69 5.44 16.81
C LEU A 629 -48.23 4.70 15.55
N ALA A 630 -47.30 3.74 15.68
CA ALA A 630 -46.80 2.95 14.55
C ALA A 630 -47.91 2.16 13.83
N GLN A 631 -48.86 1.58 14.58
CA GLN A 631 -49.99 0.84 14.02
C GLN A 631 -50.99 1.77 13.35
N VAL A 632 -51.22 2.94 13.95
CA VAL A 632 -52.12 3.98 13.41
C VAL A 632 -51.61 4.53 12.07
N LEU A 633 -50.31 4.85 11.98
CA LEU A 633 -49.71 5.38 10.74
C LEU A 633 -49.70 4.33 9.62
N GLU A 634 -49.48 3.06 9.96
CA GLU A 634 -49.49 1.98 8.97
C GLU A 634 -50.90 1.70 8.42
N ALA A 635 -51.92 1.73 9.27
CA ALA A 635 -53.32 1.60 8.84
C ALA A 635 -53.74 2.76 7.93
N ILE A 636 -53.32 3.99 8.25
CA ILE A 636 -53.61 5.18 7.45
C ILE A 636 -52.87 5.14 6.10
N ARG A 637 -51.62 4.64 6.04
CA ARG A 637 -50.90 4.39 4.78
C ARG A 637 -51.57 3.31 3.94
N SER A 638 -52.01 2.22 4.55
CA SER A 638 -52.70 1.12 3.87
C SER A 638 -54.02 1.56 3.23
N ALA A 639 -54.66 2.60 3.81
CA ALA A 639 -55.85 3.24 3.25
C ALA A 639 -55.55 4.30 2.17
N GLY A 640 -54.29 4.50 1.78
CA GLY A 640 -53.88 5.38 0.69
C GLY A 640 -53.52 6.82 1.09
N PHE A 641 -53.40 7.11 2.38
CA PHE A 641 -53.01 8.44 2.90
C PHE A 641 -51.51 8.49 3.25
N ALA A 642 -50.95 9.70 3.44
CA ALA A 642 -49.52 9.92 3.71
C ALA A 642 -49.29 10.63 5.06
N PRO A 643 -49.33 9.92 6.21
CA PRO A 643 -49.23 10.54 7.52
C PRO A 643 -47.77 10.63 8.02
N ALA A 644 -47.49 11.62 8.88
CA ALA A 644 -46.20 11.82 9.56
C ALA A 644 -46.36 11.60 11.08
N ALA A 645 -45.31 11.16 11.78
CA ALA A 645 -45.35 11.00 13.24
C ALA A 645 -44.87 12.24 13.96
N GLU A 646 -45.49 12.54 15.11
CA GLU A 646 -45.14 13.63 16.01
C GLU A 646 -44.92 13.07 17.44
N ASN A 647 -43.99 13.63 18.21
CA ASN A 647 -43.66 13.20 19.59
C ASN A 647 -44.61 13.90 20.56
N ALA A 648 -44.40 13.65 21.87
CA ALA A 648 -45.17 14.29 22.92
C ALA A 648 -45.12 15.84 22.90
N GLN A 649 -44.19 16.44 22.14
CA GLN A 649 -44.02 17.88 21.96
C GLN A 649 -44.62 18.38 20.63
N GLY A 650 -45.26 17.52 19.82
CA GLY A 650 -45.79 17.90 18.50
C GLY A 650 -44.72 18.14 17.43
N LEU A 651 -43.43 18.03 17.81
CA LEU A 651 -42.32 17.89 16.88
C LEU A 651 -42.54 16.62 16.08
N SER A 652 -42.43 16.72 14.75
CA SER A 652 -42.30 15.51 13.94
C SER A 652 -41.18 14.66 14.55
N ILE A 653 -41.52 13.48 15.08
CA ILE A 653 -40.47 12.55 15.51
C ILE A 653 -39.84 12.09 14.23
N ASP A 654 -38.53 12.07 14.26
CA ASP A 654 -37.82 11.23 13.35
C ASP A 654 -38.05 9.75 13.73
N ILE A 655 -39.17 9.20 13.26
CA ILE A 655 -39.37 7.75 13.18
C ILE A 655 -38.73 7.16 11.92
N ARG A 656 -37.84 7.90 11.22
CA ARG A 656 -37.00 7.25 10.22
C ARG A 656 -36.27 6.11 10.93
N PRO A 657 -36.15 4.95 10.27
CA PRO A 657 -35.36 3.86 10.81
C PRO A 657 -33.95 4.37 11.12
N HIS A 658 -33.35 3.87 12.20
CA HIS A 658 -31.96 4.16 12.55
C HIS A 658 -31.09 4.00 11.30
N PRO A 659 -30.14 4.92 11.05
CA PRO A 659 -29.33 4.90 9.84
C PRO A 659 -28.58 3.57 9.77
N THR A 660 -28.56 2.97 8.58
CA THR A 660 -28.06 1.61 8.42
C THR A 660 -26.55 1.55 8.71
N ARG A 661 -26.12 0.59 9.53
CA ARG A 661 -24.71 0.34 9.83
C ARG A 661 -24.32 -1.10 9.54
N VAL A 662 -23.04 -1.34 9.30
CA VAL A 662 -22.42 -2.67 9.27
C VAL A 662 -21.32 -2.77 10.30
N ALA A 663 -20.93 -4.00 10.64
CA ALA A 663 -19.85 -4.25 11.59
C ALA A 663 -18.53 -3.58 11.14
N THR A 664 -17.87 -2.90 12.09
CA THR A 664 -16.56 -2.29 11.87
C THR A 664 -15.49 -3.36 11.68
N PRO A 665 -14.71 -3.34 10.58
CA PRO A 665 -13.64 -4.31 10.37
C PRO A 665 -12.45 -4.06 11.32
N THR A 666 -11.82 -5.13 11.78
CA THR A 666 -10.56 -5.03 12.55
C THR A 666 -9.41 -4.67 11.62
N MET A 667 -8.83 -3.50 11.81
CA MET A 667 -7.69 -3.01 11.04
C MET A 667 -6.41 -3.60 11.62
N ARG A 668 -5.60 -4.29 10.81
CA ARG A 668 -4.32 -4.86 11.24
C ARG A 668 -3.18 -4.00 10.72
N SER A 669 -2.26 -3.61 11.59
CA SER A 669 -0.99 -3.03 11.17
C SER A 669 -0.15 -4.12 10.49
N THR A 670 0.39 -3.81 9.32
CA THR A 670 1.19 -4.74 8.51
C THR A 670 2.70 -4.48 8.61
N ALA A 671 3.13 -3.51 9.42
CA ALA A 671 4.55 -3.18 9.57
C ALA A 671 5.28 -4.26 10.38
N PRO A 672 6.34 -4.89 9.84
CA PRO A 672 7.24 -5.71 10.65
C PRO A 672 7.97 -4.80 11.63
N GLN A 673 7.86 -5.07 12.92
CA GLN A 673 8.64 -4.37 13.94
C GLN A 673 10.10 -4.87 13.84
N GLU A 674 11.00 -4.05 13.29
CA GLU A 674 12.43 -4.36 13.28
C GLU A 674 12.96 -4.24 14.73
N ASP A 675 13.26 -5.37 15.37
CA ASP A 675 13.75 -5.43 16.75
C ASP A 675 15.27 -5.18 16.76
N SER A 676 15.68 -3.92 16.94
CA SER A 676 17.10 -3.55 17.09
C SER A 676 17.79 -4.29 18.25
N GLY A 677 17.03 -4.73 19.26
CA GLY A 677 17.55 -5.58 20.34
C GLY A 677 18.01 -6.95 19.84
N HIS A 678 17.29 -7.53 18.86
CA HIS A 678 17.60 -8.82 18.27
C HIS A 678 18.87 -8.80 17.40
N ILE A 679 19.07 -7.72 16.64
CA ILE A 679 20.30 -7.50 15.84
C ILE A 679 21.53 -7.45 16.75
N ARG A 680 21.43 -6.71 17.87
CA ARG A 680 22.52 -6.62 18.85
C ARG A 680 22.84 -7.99 19.48
N GLN A 681 21.83 -8.81 19.77
CA GLN A 681 22.03 -10.16 20.28
C GLN A 681 22.72 -11.07 19.25
N ALA A 682 22.38 -10.95 17.96
CA ALA A 682 23.05 -11.67 16.88
C ALA A 682 24.53 -11.28 16.80
N LEU A 683 24.86 -9.99 16.87
CA LEU A 683 26.24 -9.52 16.87
C LEU A 683 27.06 -10.12 18.03
N LEU A 684 26.53 -10.06 19.26
CA LEU A 684 27.20 -10.61 20.44
C LEU A 684 27.44 -12.13 20.32
N THR A 685 26.49 -12.86 19.72
CA THR A 685 26.63 -14.31 19.48
C THR A 685 27.79 -14.59 18.53
N LEU A 686 27.90 -13.83 17.44
CA LEU A 686 28.96 -13.97 16.45
C LEU A 686 30.34 -13.58 16.98
N LEU A 687 30.42 -12.52 17.80
CA LEU A 687 31.69 -12.11 18.42
C LEU A 687 32.19 -13.16 19.41
N ARG A 688 31.30 -13.73 20.23
CA ARG A 688 31.65 -14.83 21.16
C ARG A 688 32.23 -16.03 20.41
N ASP A 689 31.61 -16.43 19.31
CA ASP A 689 32.09 -17.51 18.43
C ASP A 689 33.48 -17.21 17.82
N ARG A 690 33.74 -15.97 17.40
CA ARG A 690 35.07 -15.53 16.91
C ARG A 690 36.14 -15.61 18.01
N HIS A 691 35.78 -15.34 19.26
CA HIS A 691 36.71 -15.40 20.39
C HIS A 691 37.02 -16.84 20.81
N THR A 692 36.05 -17.75 20.78
CA THR A 692 36.28 -19.18 21.06
C THR A 692 37.12 -19.85 19.96
N SER A 693 36.95 -19.42 18.71
CA SER A 693 37.67 -19.98 17.54
C SER A 693 39.11 -19.47 17.37
N ARG A 694 39.54 -18.47 18.16
CA ARG A 694 40.88 -17.85 18.06
C ARG A 694 41.99 -18.63 18.78
N GLY A 695 41.67 -19.74 19.43
CA GLY A 695 42.60 -20.54 20.25
C GLY A 695 42.89 -21.96 19.77
N GLU A 696 42.23 -22.45 18.72
CA GLU A 696 42.36 -23.86 18.30
C GLU A 696 42.80 -23.97 16.83
N THR A 697 43.96 -24.59 16.64
CA THR A 697 44.38 -25.13 15.35
C THR A 697 43.41 -26.27 15.00
N HIS A 698 42.62 -26.06 13.94
CA HIS A 698 41.78 -27.03 13.24
C HIS A 698 41.71 -28.44 13.86
N GLY A 699 40.70 -28.64 14.70
CA GLY A 699 40.15 -29.95 15.05
C GLY A 699 38.63 -29.90 14.89
N ILE A 700 38.11 -30.53 13.84
CA ILE A 700 36.66 -30.64 13.59
C ILE A 700 36.14 -31.75 14.51
N GLU A 701 35.34 -31.45 15.54
CA GLU A 701 34.65 -32.51 16.29
C GLU A 701 33.19 -32.20 16.64
N GLY A 702 32.36 -33.24 16.44
CA GLY A 702 31.03 -33.44 17.02
C GLY A 702 29.84 -32.85 16.27
N SER A 703 29.74 -31.53 16.21
CA SER A 703 28.56 -30.81 15.68
C SER A 703 28.53 -30.72 14.14
N ASP A 704 29.71 -30.68 13.52
CA ASP A 704 29.85 -30.58 12.06
C ASP A 704 29.50 -31.87 11.31
N ALA A 705 29.59 -33.04 11.96
CA ALA A 705 29.26 -34.31 11.32
C ALA A 705 27.80 -34.36 10.84
N VAL A 706 26.85 -33.88 11.67
CA VAL A 706 25.41 -33.89 11.35
C VAL A 706 25.09 -32.86 10.26
N SER A 707 25.69 -31.67 10.32
CA SER A 707 25.46 -30.61 9.33
C SER A 707 26.01 -30.99 7.97
N VAL A 708 27.21 -31.60 7.92
CA VAL A 708 27.85 -32.10 6.71
C VAL A 708 27.06 -33.27 6.12
N LEU A 709 26.58 -34.21 6.93
CA LEU A 709 25.71 -35.30 6.46
C LEU A 709 24.39 -34.79 5.88
N HIS A 710 23.72 -33.82 6.53
CA HIS A 710 22.51 -33.21 5.99
C HIS A 710 22.76 -32.43 4.69
N SER A 711 23.90 -31.76 4.58
CA SER A 711 24.29 -31.06 3.35
C SER A 711 24.56 -32.05 2.20
N ALA A 712 25.29 -33.13 2.48
CA ALA A 712 25.57 -34.20 1.53
C ALA A 712 24.30 -34.94 1.07
N MET A 713 23.33 -35.16 1.96
CA MET A 713 22.02 -35.73 1.62
C MET A 713 21.24 -34.86 0.63
N ARG A 714 21.20 -33.52 0.84
CA ARG A 714 20.49 -32.59 -0.05
C ARG A 714 21.14 -32.49 -1.43
N ALA A 715 22.46 -32.60 -1.47
CA ALA A 715 23.25 -32.52 -2.70
C ALA A 715 23.50 -33.88 -3.38
N ASN A 716 23.04 -34.98 -2.78
CA ASN A 716 23.30 -36.37 -3.20
C ASN A 716 24.80 -36.64 -3.47
N ARG A 717 25.66 -36.26 -2.52
CA ARG A 717 27.14 -36.39 -2.63
C ARG A 717 27.70 -37.44 -1.67
N GLN A 718 28.81 -38.06 -2.07
CA GLN A 718 29.57 -39.01 -1.26
C GLN A 718 30.35 -38.28 -0.15
N VAL A 719 30.46 -38.94 1.00
CA VAL A 719 31.22 -38.48 2.16
C VAL A 719 32.08 -39.62 2.70
N HIS A 720 33.25 -39.29 3.22
CA HIS A 720 34.08 -40.19 4.00
C HIS A 720 33.66 -40.11 5.47
N VAL A 721 33.31 -41.25 6.05
CA VAL A 721 32.88 -41.38 7.44
C VAL A 721 33.85 -42.31 8.17
N GLY A 722 34.53 -41.79 9.19
CA GLY A 722 35.36 -42.59 10.10
C GLY A 722 34.57 -42.97 11.35
N ILE A 723 34.65 -44.24 11.74
CA ILE A 723 33.87 -44.85 12.82
C ILE A 723 34.77 -45.71 13.69
N VAL A 724 34.53 -45.72 15.00
CA VAL A 724 35.20 -46.65 15.93
C VAL A 724 34.28 -47.83 16.23
N ASP A 725 34.77 -49.05 16.05
CA ASP A 725 34.03 -50.28 16.32
C ASP A 725 33.94 -50.62 17.84
N LYS A 726 33.26 -51.72 18.19
CA LYS A 726 33.11 -52.14 19.59
C LYS A 726 34.42 -52.63 20.23
N GLN A 727 35.47 -52.85 19.44
CA GLN A 727 36.81 -53.25 19.89
C GLN A 727 37.81 -52.08 19.90
N GLY A 728 37.39 -50.86 19.55
CA GLY A 728 38.24 -49.67 19.54
C GLY A 728 39.06 -49.47 18.26
N GLN A 729 38.75 -50.20 17.19
CA GLN A 729 39.43 -50.07 15.90
C GLN A 729 38.73 -49.03 15.02
N ALA A 730 39.52 -48.11 14.43
CA ALA A 730 39.01 -47.08 13.53
C ALA A 730 38.82 -47.64 12.11
N LEU A 731 37.60 -47.61 11.61
CA LEU A 731 37.17 -48.04 10.28
C LEU A 731 36.74 -46.81 9.47
N ARG A 732 37.06 -46.77 8.17
CA ARG A 732 36.68 -45.68 7.25
C ARG A 732 35.79 -46.22 6.14
N TYR A 733 34.68 -45.53 5.88
CA TYR A 733 33.74 -45.84 4.81
C TYR A 733 33.56 -44.63 3.89
N THR A 734 33.40 -44.88 2.59
CA THR A 734 32.95 -43.86 1.63
C THR A 734 31.49 -44.13 1.32
N VAL A 735 30.60 -43.26 1.77
CA VAL A 735 29.15 -43.52 1.76
C VAL A 735 28.34 -42.35 1.23
N THR A 736 27.17 -42.63 0.66
CA THR A 736 26.16 -41.62 0.32
C THR A 736 25.04 -41.66 1.37
N PRO A 737 24.86 -40.62 2.19
CA PRO A 737 23.88 -40.62 3.26
C PRO A 737 22.45 -40.50 2.72
N VAL A 738 21.53 -41.33 3.24
CA VAL A 738 20.14 -41.43 2.76
C VAL A 738 19.14 -40.95 3.80
N THR A 739 19.31 -41.30 5.07
CA THR A 739 18.44 -40.86 6.18
C THR A 739 19.20 -40.65 7.47
N ILE A 740 18.76 -39.66 8.27
CA ILE A 740 19.22 -39.44 9.65
C ILE A 740 17.98 -39.37 10.53
N THR A 741 17.81 -40.32 11.44
CA THR A 741 16.62 -40.38 12.32
C THR A 741 16.98 -41.05 13.64
N GLY A 742 16.54 -40.48 14.77
CA GLY A 742 16.70 -41.09 16.10
C GLY A 742 18.15 -41.41 16.49
N GLY A 743 19.12 -40.56 16.11
CA GLY A 743 20.54 -40.78 16.43
C GLY A 743 21.25 -41.84 15.57
N HIS A 744 20.62 -42.29 14.49
CA HIS A 744 21.19 -43.22 13.50
C HIS A 744 21.32 -42.56 12.13
N VAL A 745 22.36 -42.94 11.39
CA VAL A 745 22.62 -42.54 10.00
C VAL A 745 22.54 -43.80 9.14
N SER A 746 21.69 -43.78 8.12
CA SER A 746 21.68 -44.83 7.08
C SER A 746 22.33 -44.28 5.83
N ALA A 747 23.37 -44.95 5.35
CA ALA A 747 24.13 -44.51 4.19
C ALA A 747 24.46 -45.72 3.28
N VAL A 748 24.51 -45.48 1.97
CA VAL A 748 24.86 -46.52 0.98
C VAL A 748 26.37 -46.49 0.78
N ASP A 749 27.03 -47.63 0.97
CA ASP A 749 28.47 -47.74 0.74
C ASP A 749 28.80 -47.69 -0.76
N ALA A 750 29.76 -46.85 -1.13
CA ALA A 750 30.17 -46.64 -2.51
C ALA A 750 30.86 -47.88 -3.11
N VAL A 751 31.44 -48.76 -2.27
CA VAL A 751 32.17 -49.95 -2.73
C VAL A 751 31.28 -51.18 -2.84
N SER A 752 30.48 -51.48 -1.81
CA SER A 752 29.60 -52.66 -1.78
C SER A 752 28.19 -52.42 -2.32
N GLY A 753 27.73 -51.16 -2.36
CA GLY A 753 26.35 -50.81 -2.73
C GLY A 753 25.31 -51.19 -1.67
N GLU A 754 25.71 -51.75 -0.53
CA GLU A 754 24.82 -52.12 0.56
C GLU A 754 24.49 -50.91 1.45
N VAL A 755 23.30 -50.94 2.08
CA VAL A 755 22.90 -49.93 3.07
C VAL A 755 23.51 -50.29 4.41
N ILE A 756 24.36 -49.40 4.93
CA ILE A 756 25.01 -49.55 6.23
C ILE A 756 24.41 -48.55 7.20
N HIS A 757 24.14 -49.01 8.42
CA HIS A 757 23.58 -48.21 9.51
C HIS A 757 24.62 -47.92 10.58
N PHE A 758 24.80 -46.64 10.92
CA PHE A 758 25.76 -46.18 11.91
C PHE A 758 25.07 -45.39 13.03
N MET A 759 25.56 -45.57 14.25
CA MET A 759 25.18 -44.73 15.38
C MET A 759 25.93 -43.40 15.31
N LEU A 760 25.22 -42.29 15.41
CA LEU A 760 25.80 -40.95 15.25
C LEU A 760 26.95 -40.68 16.25
N HIS A 761 26.83 -41.17 17.48
CA HIS A 761 27.85 -41.02 18.52
C HIS A 761 29.12 -41.87 18.29
N ARG A 762 29.15 -42.74 17.26
CA ARG A 762 30.33 -43.54 16.90
C ARG A 762 31.10 -42.96 15.72
N ILE A 763 30.57 -41.90 15.11
CA ILE A 763 31.21 -41.19 14.01
C ILE A 763 32.26 -40.25 14.60
N THR A 764 33.51 -40.48 14.26
CA THR A 764 34.64 -39.67 14.74
C THR A 764 35.07 -38.61 13.73
N GLU A 765 34.84 -38.83 12.43
CA GLU A 765 35.16 -37.88 11.38
C GLU A 765 34.12 -37.97 10.24
N VAL A 766 33.73 -36.82 9.67
CA VAL A 766 32.96 -36.75 8.42
C VAL A 766 33.60 -35.70 7.51
N ALA A 767 34.03 -36.12 6.32
CA ALA A 767 34.57 -35.23 5.30
C ALA A 767 33.81 -35.42 3.98
N LEU A 768 33.55 -34.34 3.25
CA LEU A 768 33.01 -34.43 1.89
C LEU A 768 34.06 -35.07 0.99
N ASP A 769 33.64 -36.03 0.16
CA ASP A 769 34.52 -36.58 -0.86
C ASP A 769 34.70 -35.53 -1.96
N SER A 770 35.77 -34.74 -1.86
CA SER A 770 36.25 -33.91 -2.96
C SER A 770 36.87 -34.83 -4.00
N GLY A 771 36.01 -35.42 -4.84
CA GLY A 771 36.42 -36.18 -6.01
C GLY A 771 37.37 -35.37 -6.89
N ALA A 772 38.42 -36.04 -7.34
CA ALA A 772 39.43 -35.53 -8.28
C ALA A 772 38.84 -35.04 -9.60
#